data_AF-A0A8X7WCM4-F1
#
_entry.id   AF-A0A8X7WCM4-F1
#
_cell.length_a   1.000
_cell.length_b   1.000
_cell.length_c   1.000
_cell.angle_alpha   90.00
_cell.angle_beta   90.00
_cell.angle_gamma   90.00
#
_symmetry.space_group_name_H-M   'P 1'
#
loop_
_entity.id
_entity.type
_entity.pdbx_description
1 polymer ?
#
loop_
_entity_poly.entity_id
_entity_poly.type
_entity_poly.pdbx_seq_one_letter_code
_entity_poly.pdbx_strand_id
1 'polypeptide(L)'
;MEHKLATAEKKVLVELVKLVQKKGLEGENGGWKDFLNFYDKKFGSSLSDPSRRSNDVLVAFLTSFKKEEDEQLLARVLYRGDNRIQIEKFKQESPDKETPEQRLVRMTITHPRYPVYYAFPSHAEDWFVTRTGKKQSKVMKSTRMLAIDCEMVTCQDGSEAVVRVGAVDRDLKVVLDKFVKPSLPVVDYKTEITGVTAEDLEKATLSVADIQKKLQRFLSKGTILVGHGLHNDLQVLKVDHARVIDTSLVFKYSGANSSRTPSLLNLCKSVLDEELRMEGAAHNCVHDAAAAMKLVLAVVEKGVETSIPQTEQMLELEKTIQEAKKASLYLHKIPHNVPSQELKGVITGDFKVEVKPPKKLGGYYSAEVVFSSQEEANQAFDNVDGDIVKDTMGLSQKMVEFKLSSGSVSRLYVRKNVQDGEVSDAKKRSNTEEIKVSSKRQKKDIDSVETREENVLAVVEKGVETSIPQMLEVEKTIHEAKKASLYLHKIPHNVPSQELRGVITGDFKVEVKPPKKLGGYYSAEVVFSSQEEANQAFDNVDGDIVKDTMGLSQKMVEFKLSSGSVSRLYVRKNVQDGEVSDAKKRSNTDDNNGSSKRQKRENDSDEIREENVNHGSSQGSIGENHLKEIEQLKAKLKAKVEENKELKKKLKAMERGVEENEEPKEELKAIVEENEELKEKLKAKEREVEVQDKMITNLKKNQKRR
;
A
#
# COMPACT_ATOMS: atom_id res chain seq x y z
N MET A 1 -21.30 -4.13 25.87
CA MET A 1 -20.58 -2.94 25.33
C MET A 1 -20.88 -1.62 26.07
N GLU A 2 -22.13 -1.14 25.97
CA GLU A 2 -22.83 -0.14 26.79
C GLU A 2 -22.05 1.06 27.34
N HIS A 3 -21.46 1.00 28.54
CA HIS A 3 -20.80 2.16 29.18
C HIS A 3 -19.82 2.89 28.23
N LYS A 4 -19.08 2.17 27.37
CA LYS A 4 -18.18 2.83 26.39
C LYS A 4 -18.93 3.68 25.36
N LEU A 5 -20.07 3.18 24.87
CA LEU A 5 -20.94 3.89 23.94
C LEU A 5 -21.56 5.11 24.62
N ALA A 6 -22.05 4.96 25.85
CA ALA A 6 -22.61 6.06 26.64
C ALA A 6 -21.61 7.20 26.89
N THR A 7 -20.30 6.90 26.98
CA THR A 7 -19.23 7.90 27.14
C THR A 7 -18.57 8.35 25.83
N ALA A 8 -18.99 7.84 24.67
CA ALA A 8 -18.35 8.16 23.39
C ALA A 8 -18.80 9.53 22.85
N GLU A 9 -17.90 10.28 22.23
CA GLU A 9 -18.26 11.54 21.57
C GLU A 9 -19.22 11.28 20.40
N LYS A 10 -20.22 12.15 20.21
CA LYS A 10 -21.30 11.97 19.22
C LYS A 10 -20.79 11.67 17.81
N LYS A 11 -19.65 12.25 17.40
CA LYS A 11 -19.03 12.00 16.09
C LYS A 11 -18.66 10.52 15.89
N VAL A 12 -18.18 9.84 16.94
CA VAL A 12 -17.83 8.41 16.92
C VAL A 12 -19.09 7.54 16.90
N LEU A 13 -20.12 7.89 17.69
CA LEU A 13 -21.43 7.22 17.63
C LEU A 13 -22.06 7.30 16.23
N VAL A 14 -21.96 8.46 15.56
CA VAL A 14 -22.44 8.63 14.18
C VAL A 14 -21.60 7.84 13.17
N GLU A 15 -20.28 7.74 13.35
CA GLU A 15 -19.40 6.89 12.50
C GLU A 15 -19.75 5.40 12.68
N LEU A 16 -20.00 4.94 13.91
CA LEU A 16 -20.42 3.58 14.24
C LEU A 16 -21.76 3.21 13.57
N VAL A 17 -22.81 4.03 13.74
CA VAL A 17 -24.12 3.75 13.11
C VAL A 17 -24.01 3.73 11.59
N LYS A 18 -23.30 4.70 10.98
CA LYS A 18 -23.10 4.72 9.52
C LYS A 18 -22.28 3.53 9.02
N LEU A 19 -21.35 2.99 9.82
CA LEU A 19 -20.59 1.79 9.47
C LEU A 19 -21.43 0.51 9.53
N VAL A 20 -22.21 0.29 10.59
CA VAL A 20 -23.07 -0.93 10.68
C VAL A 20 -24.16 -0.91 9.61
N GLN A 21 -24.73 0.27 9.30
CA GLN A 21 -25.60 0.45 8.13
C GLN A 21 -24.90 0.07 6.82
N LYS A 22 -23.65 0.53 6.60
CA LYS A 22 -22.87 0.23 5.38
C LYS A 22 -22.50 -1.24 5.25
N LYS A 23 -22.28 -1.96 6.36
CA LYS A 23 -22.04 -3.41 6.38
C LYS A 23 -23.33 -4.24 6.31
N GLY A 24 -24.51 -3.62 6.41
CA GLY A 24 -25.80 -4.34 6.45
C GLY A 24 -25.99 -5.18 7.72
N LEU A 25 -25.46 -4.72 8.85
CA LEU A 25 -25.57 -5.43 10.12
C LEU A 25 -26.86 -5.06 10.85
N GLU A 26 -27.48 -6.08 11.45
CA GLU A 26 -28.76 -5.99 12.17
C GLU A 26 -28.56 -6.41 13.64
N GLY A 27 -29.15 -5.63 14.55
CA GLY A 27 -29.24 -5.95 15.97
C GLY A 27 -30.52 -6.72 16.31
N GLU A 28 -30.82 -6.85 17.61
CA GLU A 28 -32.05 -7.50 18.12
C GLU A 28 -33.35 -6.95 17.51
N ASN A 29 -33.36 -5.70 17.05
CA ASN A 29 -34.52 -5.02 16.45
C ASN A 29 -34.31 -4.70 14.95
N GLY A 30 -33.53 -5.51 14.25
CA GLY A 30 -33.26 -5.35 12.81
C GLY A 30 -32.24 -4.26 12.49
N GLY A 31 -32.40 -3.64 11.32
CA GLY A 31 -31.55 -2.55 10.85
C GLY A 31 -31.87 -1.21 11.52
N TRP A 32 -31.06 -0.18 11.23
CA TRP A 32 -31.22 1.15 11.84
C TRP A 32 -32.60 1.79 11.61
N LYS A 33 -33.21 1.58 10.44
CA LYS A 33 -34.54 2.13 10.14
C LYS A 33 -35.63 1.40 10.93
N ASP A 34 -35.49 0.09 11.09
CA ASP A 34 -36.43 -0.80 11.76
C ASP A 34 -36.41 -0.56 13.27
N PHE A 35 -35.19 -0.49 13.84
CA PHE A 35 -34.95 0.00 15.19
C PHE A 35 -35.60 1.38 15.42
N LEU A 36 -35.39 2.36 14.52
CA LEU A 36 -35.98 3.69 14.67
C LEU A 36 -37.52 3.66 14.66
N ASN A 37 -38.15 2.84 13.81
CA ASN A 37 -39.60 2.69 13.76
C ASN A 37 -40.18 2.05 15.03
N PHE A 38 -39.45 1.13 15.66
CA PHE A 38 -39.83 0.51 16.92
C PHE A 38 -39.59 1.43 18.14
N TYR A 39 -38.40 2.04 18.21
CA TYR A 39 -37.87 2.72 19.38
C TYR A 39 -38.30 4.19 19.49
N ASP A 40 -38.35 4.92 18.38
CA ASP A 40 -38.75 6.33 18.34
C ASP A 40 -40.07 6.51 17.56
N LYS A 41 -41.18 6.34 18.28
CA LYS A 41 -42.54 6.53 17.75
C LYS A 41 -42.88 7.97 17.39
N LYS A 42 -42.03 8.97 17.70
CA LYS A 42 -42.26 10.38 17.38
C LYS A 42 -41.73 10.75 16.00
N PHE A 43 -40.58 10.20 15.60
CA PHE A 43 -39.96 10.51 14.30
C PHE A 43 -39.80 9.29 13.38
N GLY A 44 -39.74 8.07 13.91
CA GLY A 44 -39.56 6.83 13.16
C GLY A 44 -38.37 6.86 12.20
N SER A 45 -38.45 6.10 11.10
CA SER A 45 -37.42 6.11 10.05
C SER A 45 -37.41 7.36 9.16
N SER A 46 -38.33 8.32 9.35
CA SER A 46 -38.37 9.55 8.55
C SER A 46 -37.09 10.39 8.75
N LEU A 47 -36.63 10.51 9.98
CA LEU A 47 -35.36 11.15 10.35
C LEU A 47 -34.25 10.10 10.44
N SER A 48 -33.87 9.48 9.32
CA SER A 48 -32.93 8.34 9.31
C SER A 48 -31.43 8.70 9.28
N ASP A 49 -31.02 9.97 9.20
CA ASP A 49 -29.60 10.34 9.36
C ASP A 49 -29.17 10.27 10.83
N PRO A 50 -28.19 9.41 11.20
CA PRO A 50 -27.68 9.31 12.57
C PRO A 50 -27.14 10.64 13.12
N SER A 51 -26.66 11.56 12.27
CA SER A 51 -26.13 12.85 12.74
C SER A 51 -27.20 13.71 13.44
N ARG A 52 -28.47 13.55 13.03
CA ARG A 52 -29.63 14.30 13.53
C ARG A 52 -30.29 13.68 14.77
N ARG A 53 -29.73 12.61 15.34
CA ARG A 53 -30.28 11.92 16.54
C ARG A 53 -29.58 12.34 17.85
N SER A 54 -30.22 12.05 18.99
CA SER A 54 -29.58 12.19 20.30
C SER A 54 -28.57 11.04 20.51
N ASN A 55 -27.65 11.22 21.46
CA ASN A 55 -26.69 10.16 21.80
C ASN A 55 -27.41 8.91 22.29
N ASP A 56 -28.49 9.05 23.05
CA ASP A 56 -29.22 7.93 23.68
C ASP A 56 -29.82 6.98 22.63
N VAL A 57 -30.39 7.52 21.54
CA VAL A 57 -30.92 6.72 20.42
C VAL A 57 -29.79 6.01 19.66
N LEU A 58 -28.64 6.66 19.49
CA LEU A 58 -27.45 6.05 18.86
C LEU A 58 -26.87 4.95 19.74
N VAL A 59 -26.74 5.19 21.05
CA VAL A 59 -26.25 4.22 22.03
C VAL A 59 -27.19 3.02 22.11
N ALA A 60 -28.50 3.24 22.24
CA ALA A 60 -29.51 2.19 22.34
C ALA A 60 -29.48 1.23 21.13
N PHE A 61 -29.38 1.77 19.91
CA PHE A 61 -29.20 0.95 18.70
C PHE A 61 -27.89 0.16 18.74
N LEU A 62 -26.76 0.82 19.04
CA LEU A 62 -25.45 0.18 19.08
C LEU A 62 -25.32 -0.84 20.23
N THR A 63 -26.15 -0.75 21.29
CA THR A 63 -26.27 -1.79 22.32
C THR A 63 -27.15 -2.98 21.96
N SER A 64 -27.92 -2.93 20.87
CA SER A 64 -28.75 -4.05 20.40
C SER A 64 -27.97 -5.10 19.59
N PHE A 65 -26.68 -4.86 19.30
CA PHE A 65 -25.79 -5.83 18.71
C PHE A 65 -25.19 -6.74 19.80
N LYS A 66 -25.47 -8.05 19.72
CA LYS A 66 -25.03 -9.05 20.72
C LYS A 66 -24.07 -10.11 20.19
N LYS A 67 -23.87 -10.22 18.87
CA LYS A 67 -22.92 -11.17 18.28
C LYS A 67 -21.50 -10.74 18.64
N GLU A 68 -20.62 -11.69 18.93
CA GLU A 68 -19.25 -11.36 19.35
C GLU A 68 -18.49 -10.59 18.25
N GLU A 69 -18.69 -10.98 16.98
CA GLU A 69 -18.11 -10.30 15.81
C GLU A 69 -18.53 -8.82 15.71
N ASP A 70 -19.81 -8.53 15.96
CA ASP A 70 -20.36 -7.17 15.97
C ASP A 70 -19.80 -6.38 17.17
N GLU A 71 -19.78 -6.95 18.38
CA GLU A 71 -19.14 -6.33 19.55
C GLU A 71 -17.65 -6.06 19.31
N GLN A 72 -16.91 -6.98 18.68
CA GLN A 72 -15.50 -6.79 18.35
C GLN A 72 -15.29 -5.71 17.28
N LEU A 73 -16.17 -5.57 16.29
CA LEU A 73 -16.17 -4.47 15.32
C LEU A 73 -16.42 -3.11 16.00
N LEU A 74 -17.52 -3.01 16.76
CA LEU A 74 -17.90 -1.80 17.49
C LEU A 74 -16.80 -1.36 18.46
N ALA A 75 -16.19 -2.30 19.19
CA ALA A 75 -15.09 -2.01 20.12
C ALA A 75 -13.86 -1.43 19.43
N ARG A 76 -13.47 -1.94 18.24
CA ARG A 76 -12.28 -1.46 17.52
C ARG A 76 -12.49 -0.07 16.92
N VAL A 77 -13.68 0.20 16.40
CA VAL A 77 -14.04 1.53 15.88
C VAL A 77 -14.18 2.56 17.01
N LEU A 78 -14.67 2.16 18.18
CA LEU A 78 -14.60 2.99 19.40
C LEU A 78 -13.15 3.35 19.76
N TYR A 79 -12.25 2.37 19.89
CA TYR A 79 -10.85 2.62 20.23
C TYR A 79 -10.14 3.53 19.20
N ARG A 80 -10.45 3.36 17.92
CA ARG A 80 -9.94 4.22 16.83
C ARG A 80 -10.49 5.64 16.93
N GLY A 81 -11.75 5.81 17.31
CA GLY A 81 -12.36 7.10 17.63
C GLY A 81 -11.67 7.80 18.81
N ASP A 82 -11.55 7.09 19.94
CA ASP A 82 -10.86 7.55 21.14
C ASP A 82 -9.41 7.97 20.83
N ASN A 83 -8.67 7.13 20.09
CA ASN A 83 -7.30 7.39 19.66
C ASN A 83 -7.18 8.67 18.81
N ARG A 84 -8.09 8.88 17.85
CA ARG A 84 -8.13 10.08 17.00
C ARG A 84 -8.44 11.34 17.80
N ILE A 85 -9.46 11.29 18.67
CA ILE A 85 -9.83 12.38 19.58
C ILE A 85 -8.66 12.75 20.48
N GLN A 86 -7.91 11.76 20.98
CA GLN A 86 -6.74 11.96 21.82
C GLN A 86 -5.56 12.58 21.06
N ILE A 87 -5.34 12.19 19.79
CA ILE A 87 -4.35 12.79 18.89
C ILE A 87 -4.67 14.27 18.64
N GLU A 88 -5.92 14.60 18.28
CA GLU A 88 -6.29 16.00 18.00
C GLU A 88 -6.26 16.89 19.25
N LYS A 89 -6.66 16.37 20.42
CA LYS A 89 -6.51 17.10 21.69
C LYS A 89 -5.04 17.32 22.04
N PHE A 90 -4.18 16.30 21.85
CA PHE A 90 -2.74 16.44 22.09
C PHE A 90 -2.09 17.48 21.18
N LYS A 91 -2.44 17.53 19.89
CA LYS A 91 -1.99 18.61 18.97
C LYS A 91 -2.35 20.02 19.44
N GLN A 92 -3.44 20.17 20.20
CA GLN A 92 -3.92 21.45 20.74
C GLN A 92 -3.31 21.81 22.11
N GLU A 93 -2.70 20.85 22.83
CA GLU A 93 -1.95 21.12 24.06
C GLU A 93 -0.65 21.92 23.76
N SER A 94 -0.25 22.83 24.66
CA SER A 94 0.95 23.66 24.46
C SER A 94 2.25 22.85 24.59
N PRO A 95 3.27 23.07 23.73
CA PRO A 95 4.58 22.41 23.82
C PRO A 95 5.37 22.67 25.11
N ASP A 96 5.09 23.75 25.85
CA ASP A 96 5.91 24.25 26.97
C ASP A 96 6.09 23.28 28.16
N LYS A 97 5.36 22.15 28.15
CA LYS A 97 5.31 21.17 29.25
C LYS A 97 5.47 19.72 28.76
N GLU A 98 6.02 19.54 27.57
CA GLU A 98 6.25 18.21 26.97
C GLU A 98 7.57 17.58 27.40
N THR A 99 7.55 16.25 27.57
CA THR A 99 8.77 15.43 27.58
C THR A 99 9.38 15.33 26.18
N PRO A 100 10.69 15.06 26.02
CA PRO A 100 11.30 14.89 24.70
C PRO A 100 10.60 13.80 23.86
N GLU A 101 10.18 12.68 24.47
CA GLU A 101 9.43 11.63 23.77
C GLU A 101 8.04 12.12 23.31
N GLN A 102 7.35 12.96 24.09
CA GLN A 102 6.10 13.59 23.65
C GLN A 102 6.33 14.55 22.48
N ARG A 103 7.41 15.35 22.51
CA ARG A 103 7.78 16.27 21.42
C ARG A 103 8.01 15.52 20.10
N LEU A 104 8.66 14.35 20.15
CA LEU A 104 8.89 13.50 18.97
C LEU A 104 7.61 12.84 18.45
N VAL A 105 6.68 12.44 19.34
CA VAL A 105 5.34 12.01 18.94
C VAL A 105 4.58 13.18 18.30
N ARG A 106 4.64 14.39 18.87
CA ARG A 106 4.02 15.60 18.29
C ARG A 106 4.55 15.84 16.88
N MET A 107 5.87 15.92 16.70
CA MET A 107 6.51 16.11 15.40
C MET A 107 6.03 15.08 14.37
N THR A 108 5.92 13.81 14.76
CA THR A 108 5.38 12.74 13.90
C THR A 108 3.93 13.01 13.49
N ILE A 109 3.02 13.28 14.43
CA ILE A 109 1.58 13.44 14.15
C ILE A 109 1.19 14.78 13.53
N THR A 110 2.04 15.81 13.65
CA THR A 110 1.86 17.12 12.99
C THR A 110 2.53 17.19 11.62
N HIS A 111 3.36 16.21 11.25
CA HIS A 111 4.00 16.18 9.94
C HIS A 111 2.95 16.08 8.82
N PRO A 112 2.99 16.91 7.74
CA PRO A 112 1.91 16.97 6.74
C PRO A 112 1.55 15.65 6.04
N ARG A 113 2.47 14.67 6.03
CA ARG A 113 2.23 13.32 5.48
C ARG A 113 1.54 12.35 6.43
N TYR A 114 1.56 12.60 7.75
CA TYR A 114 1.01 11.68 8.74
C TYR A 114 -0.47 11.30 8.47
N PRO A 115 -1.37 12.25 8.11
CA PRO A 115 -2.76 11.93 7.78
C PRO A 115 -2.94 11.02 6.55
N VAL A 116 -1.92 10.88 5.69
CA VAL A 116 -1.92 10.01 4.51
C VAL A 116 -1.26 8.67 4.82
N TYR A 117 -0.10 8.68 5.46
CA TYR A 117 0.69 7.48 5.78
C TYR A 117 0.02 6.60 6.85
N TYR A 118 -0.62 7.20 7.85
CA TYR A 118 -1.29 6.50 8.95
C TYR A 118 -2.82 6.38 8.72
N ALA A 119 -3.27 6.43 7.46
CA ALA A 119 -4.67 6.38 7.04
C ALA A 119 -5.26 4.94 7.02
N PHE A 120 -5.01 4.16 8.07
CA PHE A 120 -5.25 2.72 8.05
C PHE A 120 -6.73 2.30 7.91
N PRO A 121 -7.02 1.20 7.19
CA PRO A 121 -8.35 0.60 7.08
C PRO A 121 -8.74 -0.22 8.33
N SER A 122 -8.39 0.27 9.52
CA SER A 122 -8.39 -0.41 10.82
C SER A 122 -9.77 -0.78 11.42
N HIS A 123 -10.79 -0.85 10.58
CA HIS A 123 -12.13 -1.37 10.85
C HIS A 123 -12.35 -2.78 10.26
N ALA A 124 -11.49 -3.26 9.35
CA ALA A 124 -11.53 -4.62 8.82
C ALA A 124 -11.18 -5.65 9.91
N GLU A 125 -11.79 -6.86 9.88
CA GLU A 125 -11.73 -7.84 10.99
C GLU A 125 -10.32 -8.25 11.44
N ASP A 126 -9.33 -8.22 10.55
CA ASP A 126 -7.94 -8.62 10.78
C ASP A 126 -7.04 -7.54 11.43
N TRP A 127 -7.60 -6.37 11.76
CA TRP A 127 -6.86 -5.25 12.36
C TRP A 127 -6.93 -5.20 13.89
N PHE A 128 -5.75 -5.10 14.51
CA PHE A 128 -5.58 -4.85 15.94
C PHE A 128 -5.49 -3.35 16.24
N VAL A 129 -6.59 -2.75 16.71
CA VAL A 129 -6.59 -1.36 17.22
C VAL A 129 -6.15 -1.34 18.67
N THR A 130 -5.04 -0.65 18.94
CA THR A 130 -4.51 -0.49 20.30
C THR A 130 -5.41 0.40 21.16
N ARG A 131 -5.44 0.12 22.46
CA ARG A 131 -6.33 0.78 23.42
C ARG A 131 -5.57 1.78 24.29
N THR A 132 -6.01 3.03 24.30
CA THR A 132 -5.63 3.98 25.35
C THR A 132 -6.40 3.66 26.63
N GLY A 133 -5.71 3.66 27.77
CA GLY A 133 -6.24 3.18 29.04
C GLY A 133 -7.14 4.19 29.76
N LYS A 134 -8.03 3.71 30.64
CA LYS A 134 -9.01 4.52 31.41
C LYS A 134 -8.43 5.75 32.16
N LYS A 135 -7.12 5.79 32.45
CA LYS A 135 -6.44 6.94 33.06
C LYS A 135 -5.65 7.71 31.99
N GLN A 136 -6.37 8.34 31.05
CA GLN A 136 -5.84 8.99 29.84
C GLN A 136 -4.64 9.92 30.11
N SER A 137 -4.73 10.79 31.12
CA SER A 137 -3.64 11.71 31.50
C SER A 137 -2.35 11.02 31.98
N LYS A 138 -2.43 9.80 32.55
CA LYS A 138 -1.25 8.99 32.89
C LYS A 138 -0.76 8.17 31.69
N VAL A 139 -1.65 7.80 30.77
CA VAL A 139 -1.31 7.10 29.52
C VAL A 139 -0.52 8.02 28.58
N MET A 140 -0.91 9.29 28.45
CA MET A 140 -0.21 10.28 27.62
C MET A 140 1.14 10.72 28.19
N LYS A 141 1.32 10.65 29.52
CA LYS A 141 2.60 10.94 30.21
C LYS A 141 3.55 9.74 30.30
N SER A 142 3.23 8.61 29.65
CA SER A 142 4.14 7.46 29.57
C SER A 142 5.23 7.71 28.52
N THR A 143 6.50 7.61 28.92
CA THR A 143 7.69 7.70 28.05
C THR A 143 8.28 6.33 27.68
N ARG A 144 7.56 5.23 27.97
CA ARG A 144 8.00 3.88 27.62
C ARG A 144 7.93 3.68 26.11
N MET A 145 9.06 3.35 25.49
CA MET A 145 9.18 3.13 24.05
C MET A 145 9.37 1.64 23.72
N LEU A 146 9.01 1.27 22.50
CA LEU A 146 9.27 -0.03 21.87
C LEU A 146 9.52 0.25 20.39
N ALA A 147 10.70 -0.08 19.87
CA ALA A 147 10.94 -0.01 18.44
C ALA A 147 10.48 -1.29 17.75
N ILE A 148 9.95 -1.16 16.54
CA ILE A 148 9.54 -2.26 15.66
C ILE A 148 10.01 -1.95 14.24
N ASP A 149 10.43 -3.00 13.55
CA ASP A 149 10.74 -3.02 12.12
C ASP A 149 10.38 -4.43 11.58
N CYS A 150 10.11 -4.55 10.28
CA CYS A 150 9.64 -5.77 9.63
C CYS A 150 10.30 -5.99 8.27
N GLU A 151 10.66 -7.24 7.97
CA GLU A 151 10.98 -7.68 6.61
C GLU A 151 9.68 -8.05 5.86
N MET A 152 9.53 -7.62 4.60
CA MET A 152 8.35 -7.90 3.77
C MET A 152 8.69 -8.50 2.39
N VAL A 153 7.80 -9.36 1.89
CA VAL A 153 7.91 -10.02 0.57
C VAL A 153 6.69 -9.76 -0.30
N THR A 154 6.86 -9.88 -1.61
CA THR A 154 5.78 -9.71 -2.60
C THR A 154 4.96 -11.00 -2.73
N CYS A 155 3.66 -10.92 -2.44
CA CYS A 155 2.69 -12.02 -2.64
C CYS A 155 2.14 -12.07 -4.07
N GLN A 156 1.54 -13.21 -4.45
CA GLN A 156 0.98 -13.46 -5.79
C GLN A 156 -0.10 -12.47 -6.24
N ASP A 157 -0.82 -11.83 -5.30
CA ASP A 157 -1.78 -10.76 -5.59
C ASP A 157 -1.14 -9.36 -5.70
N GLY A 158 0.19 -9.28 -5.57
CA GLY A 158 0.98 -8.05 -5.54
C GLY A 158 0.85 -7.22 -4.27
N SER A 159 0.34 -7.81 -3.18
CA SER A 159 0.43 -7.24 -1.82
C SER A 159 1.80 -7.53 -1.18
N GLU A 160 2.18 -6.70 -0.22
CA GLU A 160 3.33 -6.95 0.67
C GLU A 160 2.87 -7.75 1.89
N ALA A 161 3.61 -8.79 2.26
CA ALA A 161 3.37 -9.56 3.49
C ALA A 161 4.62 -9.57 4.38
N VAL A 162 4.42 -9.34 5.68
CA VAL A 162 5.48 -9.48 6.69
C VAL A 162 5.94 -10.94 6.78
N VAL A 163 7.25 -11.14 6.74
CA VAL A 163 7.90 -12.46 6.88
C VAL A 163 8.82 -12.57 8.09
N ARG A 164 9.31 -11.45 8.62
CA ARG A 164 10.04 -11.39 9.89
C ARG A 164 9.73 -10.09 10.59
N VAL A 165 9.61 -10.12 11.91
CA VAL A 165 9.38 -8.93 12.76
C VAL A 165 10.43 -8.86 13.85
N GLY A 166 11.10 -7.72 13.92
CA GLY A 166 12.02 -7.34 14.99
C GLY A 166 11.35 -6.35 15.93
N ALA A 167 11.61 -6.47 17.23
CA ALA A 167 11.25 -5.45 18.20
C ALA A 167 12.23 -5.38 19.37
N VAL A 168 12.63 -4.16 19.74
CA VAL A 168 13.51 -3.90 20.88
C VAL A 168 12.91 -2.90 21.86
N ASP A 169 13.20 -3.06 23.15
CA ASP A 169 12.84 -2.07 24.17
C ASP A 169 13.80 -0.87 24.22
N ARG A 170 13.58 0.06 25.17
CA ARG A 170 14.44 1.25 25.34
C ARG A 170 15.90 0.90 25.65
N ASP A 171 16.15 -0.24 26.27
CA ASP A 171 17.49 -0.70 26.64
C ASP A 171 18.18 -1.43 25.47
N LEU A 172 17.62 -1.33 24.25
CA LEU A 172 18.00 -2.05 23.02
C LEU A 172 17.90 -3.58 23.15
N LYS A 173 17.16 -4.11 24.14
CA LYS A 173 17.00 -5.56 24.34
C LYS A 173 15.95 -6.10 23.38
N VAL A 174 16.28 -7.18 22.70
CA VAL A 174 15.37 -7.87 21.77
C VAL A 174 14.22 -8.51 22.54
N VAL A 175 13.00 -7.98 22.36
CA VAL A 175 11.77 -8.52 22.95
C VAL A 175 10.94 -9.33 21.94
N LEU A 176 11.21 -9.15 20.65
CA LEU A 176 10.69 -9.99 19.58
C LEU A 176 11.72 -10.09 18.44
N ASP A 177 11.98 -11.31 18.00
CA ASP A 177 12.57 -11.60 16.69
C ASP A 177 11.91 -12.89 16.22
N LYS A 178 11.01 -12.82 15.24
CA LYS A 178 10.24 -13.98 14.77
C LYS A 178 9.95 -13.90 13.29
N PHE A 179 10.17 -15.01 12.60
CA PHE A 179 9.58 -15.27 11.30
C PHE A 179 8.05 -15.41 11.40
N VAL A 180 7.37 -14.99 10.35
CA VAL A 180 5.91 -14.94 10.20
C VAL A 180 5.55 -15.68 8.91
N LYS A 181 4.55 -16.55 8.97
CA LYS A 181 4.07 -17.26 7.78
C LYS A 181 3.12 -16.35 6.99
N PRO A 182 3.41 -16.00 5.72
CA PRO A 182 2.50 -15.23 4.91
C PRO A 182 1.23 -16.04 4.60
N SER A 183 0.09 -15.35 4.50
CA SER A 183 -1.22 -15.97 4.23
C SER A 183 -1.49 -16.24 2.74
N LEU A 184 -0.60 -15.79 1.86
CA LEU A 184 -0.67 -15.94 0.40
C LEU A 184 0.68 -16.47 -0.12
N PRO A 185 0.73 -17.15 -1.28
CA PRO A 185 1.98 -17.55 -1.91
C PRO A 185 2.88 -16.34 -2.20
N VAL A 186 4.16 -16.47 -1.88
CA VAL A 186 5.21 -15.50 -2.21
C VAL A 186 5.64 -15.71 -3.66
N VAL A 187 5.81 -14.61 -4.41
CA VAL A 187 6.34 -14.63 -5.79
C VAL A 187 7.70 -13.95 -5.90
N ASP A 188 8.05 -13.09 -4.94
CA ASP A 188 9.36 -12.45 -4.85
C ASP A 188 9.69 -12.25 -3.36
N TYR A 189 10.81 -12.85 -2.94
CA TYR A 189 11.31 -12.86 -1.57
C TYR A 189 12.21 -11.67 -1.23
N LYS A 190 12.70 -10.94 -2.25
CA LYS A 190 13.67 -9.85 -2.12
C LYS A 190 14.85 -10.26 -1.24
N THR A 191 15.37 -11.48 -1.41
CA THR A 191 16.31 -12.12 -0.46
C THR A 191 17.59 -11.30 -0.24
N GLU A 192 18.03 -10.59 -1.27
CA GLU A 192 19.12 -9.62 -1.26
C GLU A 192 18.85 -8.38 -0.38
N ILE A 193 17.58 -8.03 -0.18
CA ILE A 193 17.13 -6.97 0.73
C ILE A 193 16.77 -7.55 2.10
N THR A 194 15.93 -8.58 2.19
CA THR A 194 15.32 -9.07 3.45
C THR A 194 16.18 -10.08 4.20
N GLY A 195 17.12 -10.74 3.52
CA GLY A 195 17.88 -11.87 4.05
C GLY A 195 17.05 -13.13 4.30
N VAL A 196 15.79 -13.18 3.84
CA VAL A 196 14.84 -14.27 4.12
C VAL A 196 14.74 -15.25 2.95
N THR A 197 14.96 -16.54 3.22
CA THR A 197 14.86 -17.61 2.22
C THR A 197 13.49 -18.29 2.21
N ALA A 198 13.20 -19.07 1.15
CA ALA A 198 12.02 -19.93 1.10
C ALA A 198 11.99 -20.94 2.27
N GLU A 199 13.14 -21.54 2.62
CA GLU A 199 13.20 -22.51 3.72
C GLU A 199 12.85 -21.87 5.08
N ASP A 200 13.16 -20.59 5.29
CA ASP A 200 12.82 -19.89 6.53
C ASP A 200 11.29 -19.72 6.67
N LEU A 201 10.58 -19.54 5.56
CA LEU A 201 9.11 -19.46 5.53
C LEU A 201 8.45 -20.83 5.68
N GLU A 202 9.07 -21.90 5.20
CA GLU A 202 8.61 -23.27 5.47
C GLU A 202 8.69 -23.58 6.97
N LYS A 203 9.77 -23.13 7.63
CA LYS A 203 9.99 -23.26 9.08
C LYS A 203 9.13 -22.29 9.91
N ALA A 204 8.52 -21.27 9.30
CA ALA A 204 7.70 -20.27 9.98
C ALA A 204 6.32 -20.83 10.38
N THR A 205 5.96 -20.72 11.66
CA THR A 205 4.70 -21.24 12.22
C THR A 205 3.74 -20.18 12.77
N LEU A 206 4.19 -18.93 12.89
CA LEU A 206 3.41 -17.84 13.51
C LEU A 206 2.64 -17.03 12.47
N SER A 207 1.37 -16.76 12.74
CA SER A 207 0.55 -15.85 11.93
C SER A 207 0.74 -14.39 12.33
N VAL A 208 0.27 -13.45 11.49
CA VAL A 208 0.16 -12.02 11.87
C VAL A 208 -0.65 -11.84 13.16
N ALA A 209 -1.71 -12.62 13.36
CA ALA A 209 -2.52 -12.58 14.58
C ALA A 209 -1.73 -13.03 15.83
N ASP A 210 -0.82 -14.00 15.70
CA ASP A 210 0.09 -14.40 16.79
C ASP A 210 1.09 -13.30 17.13
N ILE A 211 1.57 -12.56 16.13
CA ILE A 211 2.43 -11.39 16.33
C ILE A 211 1.65 -10.26 17.02
N GLN A 212 0.45 -9.90 16.55
CA GLN A 212 -0.43 -8.94 17.22
C GLN A 212 -0.67 -9.31 18.69
N LYS A 213 -0.94 -10.59 18.98
CA LYS A 213 -1.17 -11.14 20.34
C LYS A 213 0.10 -11.14 21.22
N LYS A 214 1.30 -11.14 20.64
CA LYS A 214 2.56 -10.90 21.35
C LYS A 214 2.76 -9.40 21.61
N LEU A 215 2.65 -8.56 20.57
CA LEU A 215 2.81 -7.09 20.64
C LEU A 215 1.83 -6.42 21.61
N GLN A 216 0.57 -6.88 21.67
CA GLN A 216 -0.46 -6.42 22.59
C GLN A 216 0.02 -6.35 24.06
N ARG A 217 0.86 -7.30 24.49
CA ARG A 217 1.40 -7.37 25.85
C ARG A 217 2.25 -6.14 26.18
N PHE A 218 3.11 -5.73 25.24
CA PHE A 218 4.02 -4.60 25.37
C PHE A 218 3.30 -3.26 25.20
N LEU A 219 2.31 -3.17 24.29
CA LEU A 219 1.61 -1.93 23.94
C LEU A 219 0.59 -1.45 24.99
N SER A 220 0.10 -2.36 25.84
CA SER A 220 -1.07 -2.20 26.73
C SER A 220 -1.08 -1.05 27.76
N LYS A 221 0.00 -0.29 27.95
CA LYS A 221 0.12 0.72 29.03
C LYS A 221 0.57 2.10 28.53
N GLY A 222 0.11 2.53 27.36
CA GLY A 222 0.54 3.81 26.76
C GLY A 222 2.01 3.80 26.32
N THR A 223 2.46 2.69 25.78
CA THR A 223 3.76 2.62 25.09
C THR A 223 3.75 3.58 23.89
N ILE A 224 4.93 4.00 23.44
CA ILE A 224 5.15 4.69 22.19
C ILE A 224 5.85 3.71 21.25
N LEU A 225 5.37 3.55 20.02
CA LEU A 225 6.10 2.80 18.99
C LEU A 225 7.12 3.69 18.30
N VAL A 226 8.29 3.12 18.00
CA VAL A 226 9.40 3.76 17.29
C VAL A 226 9.71 2.94 16.03
N GLY A 227 10.12 3.58 14.93
CA GLY A 227 10.55 2.91 13.71
C GLY A 227 11.01 3.90 12.64
N HIS A 228 11.20 3.44 11.40
CA HIS A 228 11.64 4.26 10.27
C HIS A 228 10.80 4.00 9.02
N GLY A 229 9.88 4.91 8.71
CA GLY A 229 8.80 4.61 7.76
C GLY A 229 7.75 3.68 8.36
N LEU A 230 7.61 3.71 9.70
CA LEU A 230 6.87 2.79 10.58
C LEU A 230 5.42 2.50 10.16
N HIS A 231 4.83 3.35 9.34
CA HIS A 231 3.52 3.12 8.74
C HIS A 231 3.47 1.87 7.85
N ASN A 232 4.58 1.48 7.22
CA ASN A 232 4.65 0.29 6.37
C ASN A 232 4.56 -0.99 7.23
N ASP A 233 5.33 -1.06 8.31
CA ASP A 233 5.32 -2.14 9.30
C ASP A 233 3.94 -2.30 9.93
N LEU A 234 3.34 -1.19 10.37
CA LEU A 234 2.00 -1.17 10.96
C LEU A 234 0.91 -1.59 9.95
N GLN A 235 1.09 -1.30 8.66
CA GLN A 235 0.19 -1.74 7.59
C GLN A 235 0.26 -3.25 7.35
N VAL A 236 1.45 -3.87 7.33
CA VAL A 236 1.58 -5.33 7.13
C VAL A 236 1.30 -6.15 8.41
N LEU A 237 1.61 -5.59 9.59
CA LEU A 237 1.21 -6.14 10.89
C LEU A 237 -0.29 -5.93 11.19
N LYS A 238 -0.96 -5.04 10.45
CA LYS A 238 -2.37 -4.64 10.62
C LYS A 238 -2.65 -4.10 12.02
N VAL A 239 -1.78 -3.18 12.49
CA VAL A 239 -1.83 -2.58 13.83
C VAL A 239 -2.11 -1.08 13.74
N ASP A 240 -3.17 -0.61 14.42
CA ASP A 240 -3.47 0.82 14.56
C ASP A 240 -2.98 1.30 15.94
N HIS A 241 -1.96 2.15 15.95
CA HIS A 241 -1.35 2.70 17.16
C HIS A 241 -1.21 4.22 17.14
N ALA A 242 -1.77 4.86 18.17
CA ALA A 242 -1.91 6.31 18.24
C ALA A 242 -0.65 7.08 18.67
N ARG A 243 0.32 6.41 19.30
CA ARG A 243 1.53 7.05 19.85
C ARG A 243 2.74 6.49 19.11
N VAL A 244 3.12 7.16 18.03
CA VAL A 244 4.22 6.75 17.15
C VAL A 244 5.28 7.85 17.08
N ILE A 245 6.54 7.42 16.98
CA ILE A 245 7.70 8.22 16.57
C ILE A 245 8.22 7.60 15.28
N ASP A 246 7.97 8.25 14.16
CA ASP A 246 8.47 7.83 12.86
C ASP A 246 9.73 8.62 12.54
N THR A 247 10.90 7.99 12.66
CA THR A 247 12.19 8.69 12.47
C THR A 247 12.32 9.27 11.06
N SER A 248 11.62 8.72 10.07
CA SER A 248 11.57 9.27 8.70
C SER A 248 10.80 10.60 8.60
N LEU A 249 9.90 10.89 9.55
CA LEU A 249 9.09 12.12 9.61
C LEU A 249 9.60 13.12 10.66
N VAL A 250 10.39 12.66 11.62
CA VAL A 250 11.03 13.46 12.67
C VAL A 250 12.31 14.13 12.19
N PHE A 251 13.16 13.38 11.49
CA PHE A 251 14.42 13.88 10.96
C PHE A 251 14.24 14.46 9.55
N LYS A 252 14.95 15.55 9.28
CA LYS A 252 14.96 16.24 7.97
C LYS A 252 16.35 16.70 7.62
N TYR A 253 16.56 16.99 6.34
CA TYR A 253 17.78 17.64 5.87
C TYR A 253 17.74 19.16 6.11
N SER A 254 18.86 19.73 6.52
CA SER A 254 19.05 21.17 6.69
C SER A 254 18.93 21.91 5.35
N GLY A 255 18.21 23.03 5.30
CA GLY A 255 18.05 23.84 4.08
C GLY A 255 17.19 23.21 2.97
N ALA A 256 16.74 21.97 3.12
CA ALA A 256 15.97 21.28 2.10
C ALA A 256 14.52 21.80 2.03
N ASN A 257 14.18 22.45 0.91
CA ASN A 257 12.79 22.61 0.44
C ASN A 257 12.21 21.27 -0.07
N SER A 258 13.03 20.21 -0.18
CA SER A 258 12.60 18.95 -0.77
C SER A 258 11.73 18.13 0.18
N SER A 259 10.76 17.42 -0.38
CA SER A 259 9.92 16.49 0.39
C SER A 259 10.62 15.13 0.61
N ARG A 260 11.95 15.09 0.69
CA ARG A 260 12.75 13.87 0.85
C ARG A 260 12.96 13.56 2.33
N THR A 261 12.48 12.41 2.78
CA THR A 261 12.84 11.87 4.11
C THR A 261 14.26 11.31 4.06
N PRO A 262 15.11 11.50 5.09
CA PRO A 262 16.36 10.76 5.22
C PRO A 262 16.12 9.25 5.28
N SER A 263 17.10 8.44 4.84
CA SER A 263 17.08 6.99 5.02
C SER A 263 17.66 6.60 6.39
N LEU A 264 17.28 5.44 6.93
CA LEU A 264 17.81 4.95 8.21
C LEU A 264 19.34 4.85 8.20
N LEU A 265 19.92 4.37 7.10
CA LEU A 265 21.38 4.32 6.90
C LEU A 265 22.03 5.70 7.03
N ASN A 266 21.51 6.71 6.31
CA ASN A 266 22.06 8.07 6.34
C ASN A 266 21.89 8.69 7.73
N LEU A 267 20.77 8.43 8.42
CA LEU A 267 20.59 8.87 9.79
C LEU A 267 21.61 8.24 10.75
N CYS A 268 21.91 6.95 10.62
CA CYS A 268 22.93 6.31 11.47
C CYS A 268 24.31 6.94 11.27
N LYS A 269 24.73 7.15 10.01
CA LYS A 269 25.99 7.83 9.71
C LYS A 269 26.02 9.28 10.23
N SER A 270 24.95 10.05 10.01
CA SER A 270 24.91 11.49 10.36
C SER A 270 24.63 11.81 11.84
N VAL A 271 24.00 10.90 12.60
CA VAL A 271 23.49 11.16 13.97
C VAL A 271 24.16 10.29 15.02
N LEU A 272 24.63 9.09 14.65
CA LEU A 272 25.24 8.12 15.56
C LEU A 272 26.74 7.90 15.31
N ASP A 273 27.26 8.33 14.15
CA ASP A 273 28.58 7.96 13.62
C ASP A 273 28.72 6.43 13.45
N GLU A 274 27.62 5.77 13.02
CA GLU A 274 27.54 4.31 12.87
C GLU A 274 27.24 3.89 11.42
N GLU A 275 28.09 3.02 10.86
CA GLU A 275 27.74 2.18 9.70
C GLU A 275 26.67 1.16 10.12
N LEU A 276 25.43 1.35 9.68
CA LEU A 276 24.31 0.49 10.06
C LEU A 276 24.49 -0.96 9.60
N ARG A 277 24.95 -1.15 8.35
CA ARG A 277 25.19 -2.46 7.70
C ARG A 277 26.35 -2.30 6.73
N MET A 278 27.05 -3.40 6.44
CA MET A 278 28.07 -3.42 5.37
C MET A 278 27.40 -3.23 4.00
N GLU A 279 28.14 -2.72 3.02
CA GLU A 279 27.64 -2.60 1.65
C GLU A 279 27.29 -3.98 1.06
N GLY A 280 26.17 -4.07 0.35
CA GLY A 280 25.63 -5.33 -0.17
C GLY A 280 25.06 -6.29 0.88
N ALA A 281 25.10 -5.96 2.18
CA ALA A 281 24.50 -6.80 3.22
C ALA A 281 22.98 -6.57 3.32
N ALA A 282 22.24 -7.67 3.39
CA ALA A 282 20.80 -7.67 3.64
C ALA A 282 20.42 -6.95 4.95
N HIS A 283 19.17 -6.49 5.01
CA HIS A 283 18.53 -5.88 6.16
C HIS A 283 18.39 -6.87 7.33
N ASN A 284 18.12 -6.32 8.50
CA ASN A 284 17.81 -7.10 9.68
C ASN A 284 16.95 -6.25 10.61
N CYS A 285 15.64 -6.47 10.56
CA CYS A 285 14.63 -5.80 11.36
C CYS A 285 14.93 -5.70 12.88
N VAL A 286 15.78 -6.57 13.46
CA VAL A 286 16.22 -6.42 14.86
C VAL A 286 17.27 -5.30 15.00
N HIS A 287 18.23 -5.24 14.09
CA HIS A 287 19.24 -4.18 14.05
C HIS A 287 18.60 -2.84 13.64
N ASP A 288 17.65 -2.88 12.71
CA ASP A 288 17.02 -1.69 12.14
C ASP A 288 16.03 -1.05 13.13
N ALA A 289 15.26 -1.87 13.88
CA ALA A 289 14.52 -1.39 15.05
C ALA A 289 15.45 -0.83 16.14
N ALA A 290 16.61 -1.45 16.39
CA ALA A 290 17.59 -0.95 17.35
C ALA A 290 18.20 0.40 16.91
N ALA A 291 18.48 0.58 15.62
CA ALA A 291 18.94 1.84 15.05
C ALA A 291 17.89 2.94 15.15
N ALA A 292 16.63 2.66 14.83
CA ALA A 292 15.52 3.59 15.03
C ALA A 292 15.37 4.00 16.51
N MET A 293 15.57 3.07 17.45
CA MET A 293 15.62 3.38 18.88
C MET A 293 16.83 4.25 19.24
N LYS A 294 18.05 3.90 18.80
CA LYS A 294 19.27 4.70 19.03
C LYS A 294 19.11 6.15 18.58
N LEU A 295 18.53 6.37 17.40
CA LEU A 295 18.26 7.71 16.86
C LEU A 295 17.31 8.52 17.75
N VAL A 296 16.25 7.88 18.26
CA VAL A 296 15.34 8.53 19.22
C VAL A 296 16.03 8.82 20.55
N LEU A 297 16.85 7.90 21.06
CA LEU A 297 17.63 8.11 22.29
C LEU A 297 18.69 9.22 22.14
N ALA A 298 19.30 9.38 20.97
CA ALA A 298 20.22 10.49 20.70
C ALA A 298 19.52 11.86 20.84
N VAL A 299 18.28 11.99 20.39
CA VAL A 299 17.49 13.23 20.57
C VAL A 299 16.99 13.37 22.02
N VAL A 300 16.49 12.30 22.61
CA VAL A 300 15.85 12.30 23.95
C VAL A 300 16.84 12.46 25.10
N GLU A 301 18.02 11.84 25.01
CA GLU A 301 18.98 11.69 26.11
C GLU A 301 20.28 12.48 25.88
N LYS A 302 20.70 12.67 24.63
CA LYS A 302 21.89 13.49 24.26
C LYS A 302 21.54 14.87 23.70
N GLY A 303 20.26 15.16 23.45
CA GLY A 303 19.80 16.46 22.94
C GLY A 303 20.14 16.74 21.48
N VAL A 304 20.46 15.73 20.67
CA VAL A 304 20.86 15.91 19.26
C VAL A 304 19.71 16.49 18.43
N GLU A 305 20.02 17.42 17.53
CA GLU A 305 19.02 18.03 16.65
C GLU A 305 18.49 17.06 15.58
N THR A 306 17.23 17.26 15.16
CA THR A 306 16.62 16.45 14.10
C THR A 306 16.81 17.03 12.69
N SER A 307 17.56 18.13 12.57
CA SER A 307 17.96 18.73 11.30
C SER A 307 19.38 18.31 10.98
N ILE A 308 19.55 17.30 10.11
CA ILE A 308 20.87 16.76 9.74
C ILE A 308 21.45 17.48 8.51
N PRO A 309 22.78 17.64 8.41
CA PRO A 309 23.42 18.20 7.23
C PRO A 309 23.21 17.30 6.00
N GLN A 310 23.25 17.89 4.80
CA GLN A 310 23.46 17.16 3.56
C GLN A 310 24.96 17.17 3.25
N THR A 311 25.56 16.01 3.02
CA THR A 311 26.95 15.94 2.52
C THR A 311 27.00 16.31 1.05
N GLU A 312 28.14 16.80 0.56
CA GLU A 312 28.33 17.14 -0.87
C GLU A 312 28.05 15.93 -1.78
N GLN A 313 28.50 14.73 -1.38
CA GLN A 313 28.20 13.47 -2.07
C GLN A 313 26.69 13.19 -2.16
N MET A 314 25.91 13.51 -1.12
CA MET A 314 24.46 13.33 -1.11
C MET A 314 23.72 14.40 -1.91
N LEU A 315 24.28 15.61 -2.02
CA LEU A 315 23.77 16.68 -2.89
C LEU A 315 24.00 16.35 -4.37
N GLU A 316 25.21 15.92 -4.73
CA GLU A 316 25.54 15.54 -6.12
C GLU A 316 24.75 14.29 -6.53
N LEU A 317 24.63 13.28 -5.65
CA LEU A 317 23.76 12.13 -5.91
C LEU A 317 22.27 12.52 -6.02
N GLU A 318 21.77 13.50 -5.25
CA GLU A 318 20.40 14.00 -5.44
C GLU A 318 20.25 14.72 -6.79
N LYS A 319 21.25 15.50 -7.21
CA LYS A 319 21.31 16.13 -8.54
C LYS A 319 21.30 15.09 -9.67
N THR A 320 22.14 14.06 -9.63
CA THR A 320 22.13 12.96 -10.61
C THR A 320 20.78 12.23 -10.64
N ILE A 321 20.15 11.98 -9.48
CA ILE A 321 18.82 11.36 -9.40
C ILE A 321 17.73 12.28 -9.99
N GLN A 322 17.84 13.60 -9.84
CA GLN A 322 16.92 14.54 -10.48
C GLN A 322 17.15 14.62 -11.99
N GLU A 323 18.39 14.60 -12.45
CA GLU A 323 18.76 14.56 -13.88
C GLU A 323 18.25 13.28 -14.56
N ALA A 324 18.41 12.10 -13.93
CA ALA A 324 17.83 10.85 -14.41
C ALA A 324 16.28 10.87 -14.44
N LYS A 325 15.62 11.57 -13.50
CA LYS A 325 14.17 11.79 -13.52
C LYS A 325 13.72 12.78 -14.59
N LYS A 326 14.54 13.78 -14.90
CA LYS A 326 14.30 14.72 -16.01
C LYS A 326 14.44 14.03 -17.37
N ALA A 327 15.39 13.10 -17.50
CA ALA A 327 15.63 12.26 -18.67
C ALA A 327 14.74 10.99 -18.73
N SER A 328 13.60 10.95 -18.03
CA SER A 328 12.70 9.79 -18.04
C SER A 328 11.21 10.10 -17.98
N LEU A 329 10.44 9.23 -18.62
CA LEU A 329 8.97 9.23 -18.63
C LEU A 329 8.44 7.96 -17.97
N TYR A 330 7.32 8.08 -17.27
CA TYR A 330 6.65 6.98 -16.61
C TYR A 330 5.36 6.60 -17.34
N LEU A 331 5.30 5.37 -17.82
CA LEU A 331 4.16 4.81 -18.55
C LEU A 331 3.32 3.99 -17.57
N HIS A 332 2.04 4.31 -17.45
CA HIS A 332 1.15 3.63 -16.51
C HIS A 332 -0.25 3.36 -17.08
N LYS A 333 -1.01 2.52 -16.36
CA LYS A 333 -2.26 1.89 -16.85
C LYS A 333 -2.03 1.05 -18.11
N ILE A 334 -0.87 0.44 -18.28
CA ILE A 334 -0.57 -0.41 -19.44
C ILE A 334 -1.33 -1.74 -19.27
N PRO A 335 -2.25 -2.13 -20.19
CA PRO A 335 -3.02 -3.37 -20.04
C PRO A 335 -2.12 -4.62 -20.10
N HIS A 336 -2.42 -5.65 -19.30
CA HIS A 336 -1.60 -6.88 -19.24
C HIS A 336 -1.50 -7.62 -20.58
N ASN A 337 -2.42 -7.37 -21.52
CA ASN A 337 -2.45 -7.94 -22.86
C ASN A 337 -1.70 -7.10 -23.92
N VAL A 338 -0.97 -6.05 -23.50
CA VAL A 338 -0.01 -5.31 -24.35
C VAL A 338 1.40 -5.85 -24.10
N PRO A 339 2.03 -6.54 -25.07
CA PRO A 339 3.45 -6.89 -24.98
C PRO A 339 4.33 -5.65 -24.81
N SER A 340 5.35 -5.72 -23.96
CA SER A 340 6.26 -4.59 -23.70
C SER A 340 7.03 -4.12 -24.94
N GLN A 341 7.15 -4.97 -25.95
CA GLN A 341 7.75 -4.65 -27.25
C GLN A 341 6.94 -3.58 -28.01
N GLU A 342 5.61 -3.61 -27.89
CA GLU A 342 4.69 -2.67 -28.55
C GLU A 342 4.85 -1.23 -27.99
N LEU A 343 5.38 -1.07 -26.77
CA LEU A 343 5.62 0.24 -26.16
C LEU A 343 6.62 1.09 -26.95
N LYS A 344 7.49 0.46 -27.75
CA LYS A 344 8.37 1.16 -28.70
C LYS A 344 7.62 1.86 -29.84
N GLY A 345 6.37 1.50 -30.10
CA GLY A 345 5.50 2.18 -31.06
C GLY A 345 4.66 3.32 -30.46
N VAL A 346 4.72 3.53 -29.14
CA VAL A 346 3.89 4.53 -28.43
C VAL A 346 4.64 5.86 -28.23
N ILE A 347 5.97 5.82 -28.22
CA ILE A 347 6.84 6.98 -27.95
C ILE A 347 7.97 6.99 -28.98
N THR A 348 8.40 8.17 -29.41
CA THR A 348 9.47 8.36 -30.41
C THR A 348 10.82 8.70 -29.76
N GLY A 349 11.92 8.46 -30.48
CA GLY A 349 13.29 8.65 -30.02
C GLY A 349 13.98 7.34 -29.60
N ASP A 350 15.25 7.43 -29.23
CA ASP A 350 16.02 6.30 -28.70
C ASP A 350 15.93 6.25 -27.18
N PHE A 351 15.52 5.10 -26.63
CA PHE A 351 15.30 4.92 -25.19
C PHE A 351 15.42 3.48 -24.71
N LYS A 352 15.72 3.32 -23.42
CA LYS A 352 15.61 2.06 -22.68
C LYS A 352 14.23 1.97 -22.02
N VAL A 353 13.59 0.80 -22.09
CA VAL A 353 12.32 0.53 -21.39
C VAL A 353 12.58 -0.42 -20.21
N GLU A 354 12.19 -0.01 -19.00
CA GLU A 354 12.29 -0.81 -17.78
C GLU A 354 10.89 -1.17 -17.28
N VAL A 355 10.45 -2.39 -17.61
CA VAL A 355 9.09 -2.86 -17.32
C VAL A 355 8.94 -3.21 -15.84
N LYS A 356 7.94 -2.62 -15.20
CA LYS A 356 7.57 -2.84 -13.79
C LYS A 356 6.29 -3.69 -13.76
N PRO A 357 6.34 -4.93 -13.23
CA PRO A 357 5.23 -5.89 -13.32
C PRO A 357 3.95 -5.38 -12.65
N PRO A 358 2.77 -5.89 -13.04
CA PRO A 358 1.50 -5.41 -12.52
C PRO A 358 1.36 -5.74 -11.03
N LYS A 359 1.06 -4.73 -10.21
CA LYS A 359 0.87 -4.88 -8.75
C LYS A 359 -0.35 -5.73 -8.34
N LYS A 360 -1.02 -6.41 -9.28
CA LYS A 360 -2.07 -7.42 -9.10
C LYS A 360 -2.10 -8.35 -10.31
N LEU A 361 -2.38 -9.63 -10.10
CA LEU A 361 -2.55 -10.60 -11.19
C LEU A 361 -3.68 -10.15 -12.14
N GLY A 362 -3.37 -10.03 -13.44
CA GLY A 362 -4.28 -9.48 -14.47
C GLY A 362 -4.51 -7.96 -14.40
N GLY A 363 -3.86 -7.25 -13.47
CA GLY A 363 -3.90 -5.79 -13.36
C GLY A 363 -3.08 -5.08 -14.44
N TYR A 364 -3.14 -3.75 -14.43
CA TYR A 364 -2.27 -2.93 -15.28
C TYR A 364 -0.82 -2.99 -14.80
N TYR A 365 0.12 -3.05 -15.75
CA TYR A 365 1.54 -2.86 -15.49
C TYR A 365 1.98 -1.43 -15.80
N SER A 366 3.27 -1.16 -15.63
CA SER A 366 3.90 0.14 -15.82
C SER A 366 5.30 -0.02 -16.41
N ALA A 367 5.88 1.02 -16.97
CA ALA A 367 7.27 1.02 -17.41
C ALA A 367 7.92 2.37 -17.13
N GLU A 368 9.20 2.35 -16.77
CA GLU A 368 10.07 3.52 -16.94
C GLU A 368 10.57 3.54 -18.38
N VAL A 369 10.63 4.73 -18.98
CA VAL A 369 11.27 4.95 -20.29
C VAL A 369 12.36 6.00 -20.08
N VAL A 370 13.61 5.60 -20.31
CA VAL A 370 14.82 6.38 -19.99
C VAL A 370 15.53 6.75 -21.28
N PHE A 371 15.75 8.05 -21.45
CA PHE A 371 16.41 8.69 -22.60
C PHE A 371 17.87 9.04 -22.25
N SER A 372 18.65 9.56 -23.20
CA SER A 372 20.01 10.05 -22.90
C SER A 372 20.00 11.44 -22.24
N SER A 373 18.95 12.23 -22.46
CA SER A 373 18.85 13.63 -22.03
C SER A 373 17.44 14.04 -21.55
N GLN A 374 17.36 15.17 -20.84
CA GLN A 374 16.09 15.81 -20.48
C GLN A 374 15.36 16.30 -21.74
N GLU A 375 16.11 16.72 -22.75
CA GLU A 375 15.65 17.31 -23.99
C GLU A 375 14.92 16.27 -24.84
N GLU A 376 15.51 15.08 -25.00
CA GLU A 376 14.87 13.92 -25.63
C GLU A 376 13.60 13.49 -24.88
N ALA A 377 13.64 13.38 -23.54
CA ALA A 377 12.48 12.99 -22.75
C ALA A 377 11.31 13.99 -22.87
N ASN A 378 11.60 15.29 -22.96
CA ASN A 378 10.58 16.31 -23.22
C ASN A 378 10.07 16.25 -24.65
N GLN A 379 10.95 16.16 -25.65
CA GLN A 379 10.55 16.05 -27.06
C GLN A 379 9.69 14.80 -27.31
N ALA A 380 10.06 13.66 -26.72
CA ALA A 380 9.30 12.43 -26.78
C ALA A 380 7.91 12.55 -26.11
N PHE A 381 7.80 13.25 -24.97
CA PHE A 381 6.51 13.57 -24.35
C PHE A 381 5.67 14.53 -25.21
N ASP A 382 6.29 15.53 -25.81
CA ASP A 382 5.59 16.55 -26.61
C ASP A 382 5.09 15.99 -27.95
N ASN A 383 5.88 15.11 -28.60
CA ASN A 383 5.53 14.39 -29.83
C ASN A 383 4.39 13.37 -29.68
N VAL A 384 4.06 12.94 -28.46
CA VAL A 384 2.99 11.97 -28.18
C VAL A 384 1.63 12.63 -28.29
N ASP A 385 0.70 12.07 -29.06
CA ASP A 385 -0.67 12.58 -29.15
C ASP A 385 -1.45 12.42 -27.83
N GLY A 386 -2.20 13.46 -27.45
CA GLY A 386 -3.09 13.48 -26.30
C GLY A 386 -3.08 14.79 -25.51
N ASP A 387 -4.21 15.12 -24.89
CA ASP A 387 -4.35 16.31 -24.04
C ASP A 387 -3.45 16.22 -22.80
N ILE A 388 -2.77 17.32 -22.47
CA ILE A 388 -1.96 17.41 -21.25
C ILE A 388 -2.87 17.68 -20.05
N VAL A 389 -2.94 16.71 -19.15
CA VAL A 389 -3.61 16.85 -17.84
C VAL A 389 -2.60 16.67 -16.72
N LYS A 390 -2.89 17.21 -15.52
CA LYS A 390 -2.08 16.96 -14.33
C LYS A 390 -2.59 15.71 -13.59
N ASP A 391 -1.69 14.90 -13.04
CA ASP A 391 -2.04 13.78 -12.17
C ASP A 391 -2.32 14.24 -10.72
N THR A 392 -2.62 13.29 -9.82
CA THR A 392 -2.88 13.57 -8.39
C THR A 392 -1.64 14.08 -7.62
N MET A 393 -0.48 14.19 -8.25
CA MET A 393 0.76 14.77 -7.73
C MET A 393 1.13 16.09 -8.44
N GLY A 394 0.29 16.59 -9.37
CA GLY A 394 0.57 17.79 -10.15
C GLY A 394 1.54 17.57 -11.33
N LEU A 395 1.83 16.32 -11.70
CA LEU A 395 2.74 15.98 -12.80
C LEU A 395 2.00 15.91 -14.14
N SER A 396 2.63 16.39 -15.22
CA SER A 396 2.04 16.37 -16.57
C SER A 396 1.97 14.97 -17.13
N GLN A 397 0.79 14.56 -17.59
CA GLN A 397 0.55 13.32 -18.33
C GLN A 397 -0.37 13.54 -19.54
N LYS A 398 -0.19 12.70 -20.56
CA LYS A 398 -1.09 12.54 -21.70
C LYS A 398 -1.71 11.15 -21.65
N MET A 399 -2.99 11.02 -22.02
CA MET A 399 -3.59 9.72 -22.32
C MET A 399 -3.37 9.43 -23.80
N VAL A 400 -2.72 8.31 -24.12
CA VAL A 400 -2.34 7.94 -25.48
C VAL A 400 -3.19 6.77 -25.95
N GLU A 401 -3.81 6.92 -27.12
CA GLU A 401 -4.44 5.82 -27.84
C GLU A 401 -3.51 5.35 -28.97
N PHE A 402 -3.23 4.05 -29.02
CA PHE A 402 -2.29 3.48 -29.98
C PHE A 402 -2.79 2.13 -30.52
N LYS A 403 -2.29 1.73 -31.69
CA LYS A 403 -2.70 0.50 -32.37
C LYS A 403 -1.60 -0.54 -32.26
N LEU A 404 -1.93 -1.71 -31.71
CA LEU A 404 -1.05 -2.86 -31.60
C LEU A 404 -0.81 -3.51 -32.97
N SER A 405 0.29 -4.26 -33.09
CA SER A 405 0.58 -5.12 -34.26
C SER A 405 -0.56 -6.08 -34.63
N SER A 406 -1.35 -6.52 -33.63
CA SER A 406 -2.58 -7.31 -33.79
C SER A 406 -3.76 -6.55 -34.42
N GLY A 407 -3.58 -5.28 -34.77
CA GLY A 407 -4.62 -4.38 -35.27
C GLY A 407 -5.56 -3.83 -34.20
N SER A 408 -5.48 -4.33 -32.96
CA SER A 408 -6.32 -3.88 -31.84
C SER A 408 -5.85 -2.54 -31.28
N VAL A 409 -6.80 -1.69 -30.88
CA VAL A 409 -6.51 -0.40 -30.25
C VAL A 409 -6.36 -0.58 -28.73
N SER A 410 -5.36 0.09 -28.15
CA SER A 410 -5.04 0.09 -26.72
C SER A 410 -4.79 1.50 -26.20
N ARG A 411 -4.78 1.67 -24.88
CA ARG A 411 -4.54 2.97 -24.21
C ARG A 411 -3.60 2.82 -23.02
N LEU A 412 -2.77 3.83 -22.82
CA LEU A 412 -1.95 4.02 -21.61
C LEU A 412 -1.80 5.51 -21.30
N TYR A 413 -1.19 5.84 -20.17
CA TYR A 413 -0.78 7.22 -19.84
C TYR A 413 0.74 7.34 -19.90
N VAL A 414 1.24 8.36 -20.59
CA VAL A 414 2.65 8.78 -20.55
C VAL A 414 2.74 10.00 -19.62
N ARG A 415 3.64 9.99 -18.64
CA ARG A 415 3.78 11.05 -17.62
C ARG A 415 5.23 11.51 -17.47
N LYS A 416 5.47 12.81 -17.34
CA LYS A 416 6.77 13.36 -16.93
C LYS A 416 7.07 13.04 -15.46
N ASN A 417 8.29 12.63 -15.14
CA ASN A 417 8.70 12.31 -13.76
C ASN A 417 9.06 13.53 -12.90
N VAL A 418 9.07 14.72 -13.50
CA VAL A 418 9.26 16.01 -12.84
C VAL A 418 8.11 16.96 -13.21
N GLN A 419 7.90 17.98 -12.38
CA GLN A 419 7.02 19.10 -12.74
C GLN A 419 7.71 19.93 -13.83
N ASP A 420 6.93 20.49 -14.76
CA ASP A 420 7.42 21.48 -15.70
C ASP A 420 7.87 22.72 -14.91
N GLY A 421 9.11 23.17 -15.14
CA GLY A 421 9.60 24.42 -14.55
C GLY A 421 8.98 25.65 -15.22
N GLU A 422 9.11 26.81 -14.59
CA GLU A 422 8.72 28.10 -15.18
C GLU A 422 9.66 28.46 -16.34
N VAL A 423 9.34 27.96 -17.54
CA VAL A 423 10.04 28.30 -18.78
C VAL A 423 9.45 29.58 -19.34
N SER A 424 10.25 30.66 -19.38
CA SER A 424 9.88 31.95 -19.95
C SER A 424 9.45 31.85 -21.43
N ASP A 425 8.33 32.50 -21.79
CA ASP A 425 7.74 32.56 -23.14
C ASP A 425 8.57 33.36 -24.17
N ALA A 426 9.80 32.91 -24.43
CA ALA A 426 10.83 33.68 -25.16
C ALA A 426 11.48 32.89 -26.31
N LYS A 427 10.83 31.88 -26.89
CA LYS A 427 11.40 31.12 -28.03
C LYS A 427 10.45 30.44 -29.04
N LYS A 428 9.20 30.93 -29.20
CA LYS A 428 8.23 30.36 -30.16
C LYS A 428 7.64 31.35 -31.18
N ARG A 429 8.45 32.30 -31.68
CA ARG A 429 8.13 33.19 -32.81
C ARG A 429 9.33 33.51 -33.71
N SER A 430 9.73 32.55 -34.54
CA SER A 430 10.51 32.83 -35.76
C SER A 430 10.40 31.66 -36.74
N ASN A 431 10.07 31.97 -38.00
CA ASN A 431 9.97 31.12 -39.19
C ASN A 431 8.55 30.68 -39.59
N THR A 432 7.88 31.55 -40.34
CA THR A 432 6.87 31.18 -41.35
C THR A 432 6.88 32.28 -42.41
N GLU A 433 7.55 32.04 -43.54
CA GLU A 433 7.48 32.93 -44.70
C GLU A 433 6.22 32.69 -45.54
N GLU A 434 5.89 33.63 -46.43
CA GLU A 434 4.57 33.74 -47.05
C GLU A 434 4.25 32.65 -48.09
N ILE A 435 2.99 32.19 -48.12
CA ILE A 435 2.19 32.18 -49.36
C ILE A 435 0.79 32.77 -49.05
N LYS A 436 0.28 33.60 -49.97
CA LYS A 436 -0.98 34.37 -49.85
C LYS A 436 -2.19 33.57 -50.37
N VAL A 437 -3.42 33.92 -49.91
CA VAL A 437 -4.51 34.49 -50.75
C VAL A 437 -5.84 34.67 -49.98
N SER A 438 -6.31 35.92 -49.88
CA SER A 438 -7.69 36.36 -49.55
C SER A 438 -8.28 35.96 -48.16
N SER A 439 -9.27 36.63 -47.57
CA SER A 439 -10.20 37.67 -48.05
C SER A 439 -10.37 38.86 -47.08
N LYS A 440 -11.04 39.92 -47.56
CA LYS A 440 -11.10 41.27 -46.96
C LYS A 440 -12.09 41.44 -45.78
N ARG A 441 -11.72 42.40 -44.89
CA ARG A 441 -12.58 43.23 -44.00
C ARG A 441 -13.08 42.56 -42.70
N GLN A 442 -13.30 43.29 -41.60
CA GLN A 442 -13.43 44.76 -41.43
C GLN A 442 -12.72 45.29 -40.15
N LYS A 443 -12.43 46.60 -40.09
CA LYS A 443 -11.61 47.26 -39.03
C LYS A 443 -12.43 48.30 -38.24
N LYS A 444 -12.21 48.38 -36.93
CA LYS A 444 -12.36 49.54 -36.00
C LYS A 444 -11.65 49.17 -34.68
N ASP A 445 -10.46 49.67 -34.35
CA ASP A 445 -10.11 51.04 -33.90
C ASP A 445 -10.95 51.51 -32.70
N ILE A 446 -10.42 52.06 -31.59
CA ILE A 446 -9.03 52.32 -31.09
C ILE A 446 -9.18 52.63 -29.55
N ASP A 447 -8.30 52.19 -28.63
CA ASP A 447 -7.21 52.92 -27.92
C ASP A 447 -6.66 51.95 -26.81
N SER A 448 -5.38 51.81 -26.44
CA SER A 448 -4.40 52.74 -25.78
C SER A 448 -4.75 53.05 -24.29
N VAL A 449 -3.82 53.16 -23.31
CA VAL A 449 -2.35 53.40 -23.27
C VAL A 449 -1.65 52.52 -22.19
N GLU A 450 -0.32 52.36 -22.26
CA GLU A 450 0.57 51.67 -21.30
C GLU A 450 0.86 52.45 -20.00
N THR A 451 1.38 51.81 -18.93
CA THR A 451 2.78 52.04 -18.43
C THR A 451 3.17 51.23 -17.16
N ARG A 452 4.38 50.62 -17.23
CA ARG A 452 5.45 50.37 -16.22
C ARG A 452 5.12 50.36 -14.70
N GLU A 453 5.43 49.30 -13.95
CA GLU A 453 6.76 48.76 -13.55
C GLU A 453 7.57 49.67 -12.58
N GLU A 454 7.68 49.29 -11.29
CA GLU A 454 8.92 48.69 -10.71
C GLU A 454 8.81 48.31 -9.20
N ASN A 455 9.71 47.40 -8.77
CA ASN A 455 10.22 47.08 -7.40
C ASN A 455 9.23 46.72 -6.25
N VAL A 456 9.06 45.45 -5.84
CA VAL A 456 9.99 44.53 -5.11
C VAL A 456 9.99 44.68 -3.56
N LEU A 457 9.91 43.52 -2.89
CA LEU A 457 10.11 43.21 -1.46
C LEU A 457 8.94 43.42 -0.46
N ALA A 458 8.92 42.53 0.55
CA ALA A 458 7.82 42.22 1.50
C ALA A 458 6.56 41.61 0.82
N VAL A 459 5.83 40.66 1.40
CA VAL A 459 5.78 40.18 2.80
C VAL A 459 5.96 38.66 2.88
N VAL A 460 6.71 38.18 3.88
CA VAL A 460 6.61 36.80 4.38
C VAL A 460 5.66 36.81 5.58
N GLU A 461 4.43 36.30 5.42
CA GLU A 461 3.56 35.70 6.45
C GLU A 461 2.15 35.43 5.90
N LYS A 462 1.42 34.52 6.59
CA LYS A 462 0.16 33.87 6.18
C LYS A 462 0.34 32.90 5.00
N GLY A 463 -0.30 31.74 4.96
CA GLY A 463 -1.32 31.21 5.87
C GLY A 463 -2.45 30.59 5.05
N VAL A 464 -2.27 29.34 4.61
CA VAL A 464 -3.20 28.70 3.65
C VAL A 464 -4.44 28.16 4.35
N GLU A 465 -5.45 29.02 4.53
CA GLU A 465 -6.82 28.57 4.73
C GLU A 465 -7.43 28.17 3.37
N THR A 466 -7.56 26.86 3.12
CA THR A 466 -8.40 26.37 2.01
C THR A 466 -9.87 26.64 2.33
N SER A 467 -10.46 27.64 1.69
CA SER A 467 -11.79 28.13 2.04
C SER A 467 -12.90 27.14 1.65
N ILE A 468 -13.85 26.95 2.56
CA ILE A 468 -14.98 26.00 2.43
C ILE A 468 -15.77 26.11 1.10
N PRO A 469 -15.99 27.30 0.49
CA PRO A 469 -16.71 27.40 -0.78
C PRO A 469 -16.17 26.51 -1.91
N GLN A 470 -14.83 26.35 -2.02
CA GLN A 470 -14.22 25.58 -3.11
C GLN A 470 -14.57 24.08 -3.04
N MET A 471 -14.78 23.51 -1.85
CA MET A 471 -15.23 22.13 -1.70
C MET A 471 -16.68 21.94 -2.15
N LEU A 472 -17.56 22.87 -1.80
CA LEU A 472 -18.99 22.83 -2.18
C LEU A 472 -19.18 22.92 -3.69
N GLU A 473 -18.35 23.71 -4.36
CA GLU A 473 -18.35 23.86 -5.81
C GLU A 473 -17.92 22.55 -6.51
N VAL A 474 -16.84 21.90 -6.04
CA VAL A 474 -16.41 20.59 -6.54
C VAL A 474 -17.46 19.48 -6.30
N GLU A 475 -18.10 19.44 -5.12
CA GLU A 475 -19.19 18.48 -4.87
C GLU A 475 -20.39 18.70 -5.80
N LYS A 476 -20.71 19.96 -6.13
CA LYS A 476 -21.74 20.32 -7.10
C LYS A 476 -21.39 19.83 -8.51
N THR A 477 -20.18 20.08 -9.00
CA THR A 477 -19.74 19.59 -10.32
C THR A 477 -19.77 18.05 -10.41
N ILE A 478 -19.36 17.35 -9.35
CA ILE A 478 -19.41 15.87 -9.27
C ILE A 478 -20.86 15.36 -9.27
N HIS A 479 -21.80 16.09 -8.67
CA HIS A 479 -23.22 15.74 -8.68
C HIS A 479 -23.85 15.98 -10.07
N GLU A 480 -23.47 17.07 -10.76
CA GLU A 480 -23.94 17.41 -12.11
C GLU A 480 -23.40 16.41 -13.16
N ALA A 481 -22.13 16.00 -13.09
CA ALA A 481 -21.58 14.93 -13.94
C ALA A 481 -22.28 13.56 -13.76
N LYS A 482 -22.80 13.27 -12.55
CA LYS A 482 -23.62 12.07 -12.27
C LYS A 482 -25.05 12.17 -12.79
N LYS A 483 -25.55 13.38 -13.04
CA LYS A 483 -26.86 13.60 -13.66
C LYS A 483 -26.80 13.42 -15.18
N ALA A 484 -25.70 13.83 -15.81
CA ALA A 484 -25.43 13.65 -17.24
C ALA A 484 -24.85 12.26 -17.60
N SER A 485 -25.11 11.21 -16.81
CA SER A 485 -24.57 9.87 -17.07
C SER A 485 -25.48 8.70 -16.67
N LEU A 486 -25.33 7.61 -17.42
CA LEU A 486 -25.98 6.31 -17.21
C LEU A 486 -24.93 5.23 -16.94
N TYR A 487 -25.30 4.21 -16.17
CA TYR A 487 -24.44 3.09 -15.81
C TYR A 487 -24.99 1.77 -16.37
N LEU A 488 -24.19 1.12 -17.22
CA LEU A 488 -24.53 -0.13 -17.89
C LEU A 488 -23.85 -1.27 -17.13
N HIS A 489 -24.61 -2.28 -16.72
CA HIS A 489 -24.07 -3.38 -15.93
C HIS A 489 -24.66 -4.75 -16.26
N LYS A 490 -24.03 -5.79 -15.72
CA LYS A 490 -24.18 -7.20 -16.16
C LYS A 490 -23.93 -7.39 -17.66
N ILE A 491 -22.98 -6.66 -18.25
CA ILE A 491 -22.64 -6.79 -19.67
C ILE A 491 -21.81 -8.08 -19.87
N PRO A 492 -22.23 -9.06 -20.69
CA PRO A 492 -21.48 -10.30 -20.90
C PRO A 492 -20.10 -10.07 -21.51
N HIS A 493 -19.09 -10.84 -21.09
CA HIS A 493 -17.70 -10.64 -21.54
C HIS A 493 -17.50 -10.83 -23.06
N ASN A 494 -18.43 -11.50 -23.74
CA ASN A 494 -18.45 -11.72 -25.18
C ASN A 494 -19.19 -10.62 -25.98
N VAL A 495 -19.64 -9.54 -25.33
CA VAL A 495 -20.16 -8.33 -25.99
C VAL A 495 -19.03 -7.32 -26.18
N PRO A 496 -18.62 -6.98 -27.42
CA PRO A 496 -17.70 -5.88 -27.66
C PRO A 496 -18.29 -4.54 -27.19
N SER A 497 -17.48 -3.68 -26.57
CA SER A 497 -17.95 -2.38 -26.07
C SER A 497 -18.43 -1.42 -27.17
N GLN A 498 -18.03 -1.67 -28.42
CA GLN A 498 -18.51 -0.97 -29.62
C GLN A 498 -20.01 -1.23 -29.86
N GLU A 499 -20.49 -2.45 -29.58
CA GLU A 499 -21.89 -2.83 -29.81
C GLU A 499 -22.85 -2.19 -28.77
N LEU A 500 -22.32 -1.64 -27.67
CA LEU A 500 -23.11 -0.85 -26.71
C LEU A 500 -23.71 0.42 -27.34
N ARG A 501 -23.13 0.92 -28.45
CA ARG A 501 -23.72 2.02 -29.24
C ARG A 501 -25.02 1.63 -29.96
N GLY A 502 -25.33 0.34 -30.08
CA GLY A 502 -26.62 -0.16 -30.56
C GLY A 502 -27.68 -0.32 -29.47
N VAL A 503 -27.33 -0.10 -28.19
CA VAL A 503 -28.22 -0.34 -27.04
C VAL A 503 -28.82 0.96 -26.49
N ILE A 504 -28.19 2.10 -26.74
CA ILE A 504 -28.60 3.42 -26.25
C ILE A 504 -28.45 4.43 -27.39
N THR A 505 -29.41 5.34 -27.53
CA THR A 505 -29.44 6.38 -28.57
C THR A 505 -28.89 7.72 -28.07
N GLY A 506 -28.45 8.57 -29.00
CA GLY A 506 -27.85 9.89 -28.72
C GLY A 506 -26.32 9.90 -28.80
N ASP A 507 -25.72 11.08 -28.64
CA ASP A 507 -24.27 11.27 -28.67
C ASP A 507 -23.67 11.14 -27.26
N PHE A 508 -22.76 10.18 -27.08
CA PHE A 508 -22.15 9.90 -25.77
C PHE A 508 -20.75 9.29 -25.85
N LYS A 509 -19.99 9.51 -24.77
CA LYS A 509 -18.73 8.82 -24.47
C LYS A 509 -18.99 7.57 -23.62
N VAL A 510 -18.24 6.50 -23.85
CA VAL A 510 -18.38 5.21 -23.13
C VAL A 510 -17.09 4.89 -22.38
N GLU A 511 -17.15 4.86 -21.05
CA GLU A 511 -16.05 4.46 -20.17
C GLU A 511 -16.26 3.02 -19.68
N VAL A 512 -15.53 2.09 -20.29
CA VAL A 512 -15.62 0.65 -19.94
C VAL A 512 -14.88 0.37 -18.63
N LYS A 513 -15.55 -0.29 -17.70
CA LYS A 513 -15.06 -0.68 -16.38
C LYS A 513 -14.91 -2.22 -16.33
N PRO A 514 -13.69 -2.75 -16.18
CA PRO A 514 -13.41 -4.18 -16.34
C PRO A 514 -14.12 -5.06 -15.31
N PRO A 515 -14.35 -6.36 -15.62
CA PRO A 515 -15.09 -7.27 -14.75
C PRO A 515 -14.34 -7.53 -13.44
N LYS A 516 -15.06 -7.56 -12.32
CA LYS A 516 -14.48 -7.75 -10.97
C LYS A 516 -14.03 -9.20 -10.67
N LYS A 517 -14.28 -10.14 -11.59
CA LYS A 517 -13.89 -11.56 -11.53
C LYS A 517 -13.64 -12.07 -12.95
N LEU A 518 -12.71 -13.01 -13.11
CA LEU A 518 -12.41 -13.64 -14.41
C LEU A 518 -13.67 -14.31 -14.99
N GLY A 519 -13.92 -14.13 -16.29
CA GLY A 519 -15.13 -14.61 -16.99
C GLY A 519 -16.45 -13.91 -16.62
N GLY A 520 -16.45 -13.07 -15.58
CA GLY A 520 -17.63 -12.36 -15.10
C GLY A 520 -18.06 -11.20 -16.00
N TYR A 521 -19.25 -10.66 -15.72
CA TYR A 521 -19.78 -9.49 -16.42
C TYR A 521 -18.94 -8.23 -16.19
N TYR A 522 -18.78 -7.43 -17.24
CA TYR A 522 -18.23 -6.08 -17.15
C TYR A 522 -19.34 -5.02 -17.01
N SER A 523 -18.93 -3.76 -16.93
CA SER A 523 -19.84 -2.61 -16.85
C SER A 523 -19.28 -1.44 -17.65
N ALA A 524 -20.11 -0.45 -17.97
CA ALA A 524 -19.67 0.80 -18.59
C ALA A 524 -20.40 1.99 -17.96
N GLU A 525 -19.79 3.16 -18.02
CA GLU A 525 -20.44 4.44 -17.74
C GLU A 525 -20.58 5.20 -19.06
N VAL A 526 -21.78 5.73 -19.31
CA VAL A 526 -22.13 6.40 -20.56
C VAL A 526 -22.44 7.85 -20.21
N VAL A 527 -21.65 8.76 -20.77
CA VAL A 527 -21.64 10.18 -20.40
C VAL A 527 -22.11 11.02 -21.59
N PHE A 528 -23.13 11.83 -21.34
CA PHE A 528 -23.81 12.72 -22.29
C PHE A 528 -23.34 14.17 -22.08
N SER A 529 -23.81 15.10 -22.91
CA SER A 529 -23.53 16.54 -22.73
C SER A 529 -24.38 17.16 -21.61
N SER A 530 -25.56 16.59 -21.35
CA SER A 530 -26.57 17.15 -20.42
C SER A 530 -27.30 16.08 -19.60
N GLN A 531 -28.01 16.49 -18.54
CA GLN A 531 -28.91 15.61 -17.77
C GLN A 531 -30.13 15.22 -18.61
N GLU A 532 -30.54 16.11 -19.51
CA GLU A 532 -31.70 16.01 -20.38
C GLU A 532 -31.49 14.92 -21.43
N GLU A 533 -30.32 14.90 -22.10
CA GLU A 533 -29.89 13.81 -22.98
C GLU A 533 -29.80 12.48 -22.23
N ALA A 534 -29.20 12.45 -21.03
CA ALA A 534 -29.06 11.23 -20.24
C ALA A 534 -30.42 10.63 -19.81
N ASN A 535 -31.40 11.49 -19.48
CA ASN A 535 -32.77 11.06 -19.24
C ASN A 535 -33.44 10.57 -20.53
N GLN A 536 -33.40 11.35 -21.61
CA GLN A 536 -34.02 10.99 -22.89
C GLN A 536 -33.48 9.66 -23.44
N ALA A 537 -32.16 9.44 -23.34
CA ALA A 537 -31.52 8.20 -23.74
C ALA A 537 -31.92 7.01 -22.84
N PHE A 538 -32.16 7.23 -21.54
CA PHE A 538 -32.72 6.20 -20.65
C PHE A 538 -34.20 5.90 -20.97
N ASP A 539 -34.98 6.92 -21.30
CA ASP A 539 -36.41 6.80 -21.55
C ASP A 539 -36.67 6.14 -22.92
N ASN A 540 -35.85 6.43 -23.94
CA ASN A 540 -35.82 5.80 -25.27
C ASN A 540 -35.41 4.31 -25.29
N VAL A 541 -34.83 3.78 -24.21
CA VAL A 541 -34.42 2.37 -24.11
C VAL A 541 -35.64 1.49 -23.84
N ASP A 542 -35.86 0.45 -24.64
CA ASP A 542 -36.93 -0.52 -24.37
C ASP A 542 -36.63 -1.38 -23.12
N GLY A 543 -37.67 -1.57 -22.30
CA GLY A 543 -37.63 -2.43 -21.10
C GLY A 543 -38.33 -1.81 -19.88
N ASP A 544 -38.86 -2.67 -19.01
CA ASP A 544 -39.55 -2.25 -17.78
C ASP A 544 -38.62 -1.54 -16.79
N ILE A 545 -39.10 -0.43 -16.21
CA ILE A 545 -38.37 0.32 -15.19
C ILE A 545 -38.54 -0.38 -13.84
N VAL A 546 -37.45 -0.95 -13.33
CA VAL A 546 -37.35 -1.47 -11.97
C VAL A 546 -36.36 -0.63 -11.15
N LYS A 547 -36.49 -0.63 -9.83
CA LYS A 547 -35.50 -0.01 -8.94
C LYS A 547 -34.41 -1.03 -8.57
N ASP A 548 -33.15 -0.60 -8.50
CA ASP A 548 -32.05 -1.42 -8.01
C ASP A 548 -31.98 -1.44 -6.47
N THR A 549 -31.00 -2.16 -5.92
CA THR A 549 -30.76 -2.26 -4.45
C THR A 549 -30.33 -0.93 -3.80
N MET A 550 -30.13 0.13 -4.58
CA MET A 550 -29.85 1.50 -4.11
C MET A 550 -31.05 2.46 -4.33
N GLY A 551 -32.16 1.97 -4.89
CA GLY A 551 -33.34 2.78 -5.22
C GLY A 551 -33.25 3.53 -6.56
N LEU A 552 -32.24 3.23 -7.39
CA LEU A 552 -32.02 3.88 -8.69
C LEU A 552 -32.82 3.19 -9.79
N SER A 553 -33.35 3.97 -10.74
CA SER A 553 -34.08 3.44 -11.90
C SER A 553 -33.15 2.69 -12.85
N GLN A 554 -33.52 1.46 -13.21
CA GLN A 554 -32.87 0.67 -14.25
C GLN A 554 -33.89 -0.04 -15.16
N LYS A 555 -33.51 -0.25 -16.42
CA LYS A 555 -34.19 -1.12 -17.38
C LYS A 555 -33.30 -2.29 -17.72
N MET A 556 -33.87 -3.49 -17.91
CA MET A 556 -33.17 -4.61 -18.54
C MET A 556 -33.42 -4.54 -20.04
N VAL A 557 -32.35 -4.54 -20.84
CA VAL A 557 -32.42 -4.38 -22.30
C VAL A 557 -31.97 -5.67 -22.95
N GLU A 558 -32.76 -6.17 -23.90
CA GLU A 558 -32.39 -7.25 -24.81
C GLU A 558 -32.04 -6.64 -26.17
N PHE A 559 -30.90 -7.02 -26.73
CA PHE A 559 -30.40 -6.47 -28.00
C PHE A 559 -29.69 -7.55 -28.82
N LYS A 560 -29.64 -7.34 -30.14
CA LYS A 560 -29.02 -8.26 -31.10
C LYS A 560 -27.66 -7.74 -31.52
N LEU A 561 -26.63 -8.54 -31.32
CA LEU A 561 -25.26 -8.26 -31.76
C LEU A 561 -25.13 -8.37 -33.29
N SER A 562 -24.08 -7.74 -33.84
CA SER A 562 -23.66 -7.88 -35.24
C SER A 562 -23.47 -9.35 -35.68
N SER A 563 -23.09 -10.23 -34.75
CA SER A 563 -23.00 -11.68 -34.93
C SER A 563 -24.35 -12.41 -35.06
N GLY A 564 -25.47 -11.68 -35.00
CA GLY A 564 -26.83 -12.22 -35.00
C GLY A 564 -27.30 -12.80 -33.67
N SER A 565 -26.40 -12.92 -32.68
CA SER A 565 -26.71 -13.44 -31.35
C SER A 565 -27.44 -12.41 -30.49
N VAL A 566 -28.38 -12.87 -29.65
CA VAL A 566 -29.10 -12.01 -28.70
C VAL A 566 -28.36 -11.95 -27.37
N SER A 567 -28.28 -10.75 -26.79
CA SER A 567 -27.59 -10.46 -25.52
C SER A 567 -28.44 -9.56 -24.63
N ARG A 568 -28.10 -9.47 -23.34
CA ARG A 568 -28.83 -8.69 -22.32
C ARG A 568 -27.87 -7.89 -21.45
N LEU A 569 -28.28 -6.68 -21.07
CA LEU A 569 -27.63 -5.87 -20.04
C LEU A 569 -28.65 -5.05 -19.26
N TYR A 570 -28.22 -4.35 -18.21
CA TYR A 570 -29.04 -3.38 -17.49
C TYR A 570 -28.51 -1.96 -17.70
N VAL A 571 -29.37 -1.02 -18.12
CA VAL A 571 -29.09 0.42 -18.15
C VAL A 571 -29.68 1.05 -16.89
N ARG A 572 -28.93 1.86 -16.15
CA ARG A 572 -29.35 2.47 -14.87
C ARG A 572 -29.02 3.97 -14.81
N LYS A 573 -29.92 4.79 -14.27
CA LYS A 573 -29.62 6.21 -13.95
C LYS A 573 -28.62 6.31 -12.79
N ASN A 574 -27.63 7.21 -12.89
CA ASN A 574 -26.65 7.43 -11.81
C ASN A 574 -27.16 8.29 -10.64
N VAL A 575 -28.35 8.86 -10.78
CA VAL A 575 -29.07 9.62 -9.74
C VAL A 575 -30.48 9.09 -9.55
N GLN A 576 -31.06 9.34 -8.38
CA GLN A 576 -32.45 9.05 -8.09
C GLN A 576 -33.34 10.10 -8.78
N ASP A 577 -34.47 9.66 -9.35
CA ASP A 577 -35.44 10.58 -9.97
C ASP A 577 -35.99 11.56 -8.90
N GLY A 578 -36.06 12.85 -9.23
CA GLY A 578 -36.59 13.89 -8.35
C GLY A 578 -38.12 13.82 -8.25
N GLU A 579 -38.69 14.32 -7.14
CA GLU A 579 -40.13 14.31 -6.90
C GLU A 579 -40.88 15.21 -7.90
N VAL A 580 -41.52 14.60 -8.89
CA VAL A 580 -42.44 15.26 -9.84
C VAL A 580 -43.73 14.44 -9.94
N SER A 581 -44.75 14.89 -9.19
CA SER A 581 -46.20 14.63 -9.32
C SER A 581 -46.71 13.22 -9.70
N ASP A 582 -47.49 12.61 -8.80
CA ASP A 582 -48.36 11.46 -9.07
C ASP A 582 -49.31 11.64 -10.29
N ALA A 583 -49.27 10.72 -11.26
CA ALA A 583 -50.39 10.50 -12.19
C ALA A 583 -50.37 9.13 -12.92
N LYS A 584 -50.97 8.08 -12.32
CA LYS A 584 -51.43 6.82 -12.97
C LYS A 584 -50.28 5.88 -13.45
N LYS A 585 -50.43 4.54 -13.50
CA LYS A 585 -51.54 3.64 -13.12
C LYS A 585 -51.00 2.28 -12.63
N ARG A 586 -51.84 1.53 -11.91
CA ARG A 586 -51.64 0.11 -11.52
C ARG A 586 -51.59 -0.80 -12.78
N SER A 587 -51.09 -2.05 -12.75
CA SER A 587 -51.49 -3.12 -11.82
C SER A 587 -50.75 -4.46 -12.01
N ASN A 588 -50.66 -5.28 -10.93
CA ASN A 588 -50.98 -6.74 -10.84
C ASN A 588 -50.29 -7.77 -11.79
N THR A 589 -50.15 -9.09 -11.56
CA THR A 589 -50.22 -10.07 -10.42
C THR A 589 -49.82 -11.45 -11.03
N ASP A 590 -49.33 -12.51 -10.37
CA ASP A 590 -48.72 -12.77 -9.04
C ASP A 590 -48.10 -14.20 -9.02
N ASP A 591 -47.38 -14.52 -7.93
CA ASP A 591 -47.28 -15.85 -7.27
C ASP A 591 -46.42 -17.05 -7.80
N ASN A 592 -46.03 -17.85 -6.80
CA ASN A 592 -45.74 -19.31 -6.77
C ASN A 592 -44.47 -19.96 -7.39
N ASN A 593 -43.55 -20.36 -6.49
CA ASN A 593 -43.34 -21.75 -6.00
C ASN A 593 -43.07 -22.90 -7.01
N GLY A 594 -42.07 -23.75 -6.71
CA GLY A 594 -41.76 -24.94 -7.54
C GLY A 594 -40.54 -25.77 -7.13
N SER A 595 -40.49 -26.29 -5.90
CA SER A 595 -39.43 -27.25 -5.49
C SER A 595 -39.60 -28.61 -6.18
N SER A 596 -38.50 -29.37 -6.38
CA SER A 596 -38.59 -30.80 -6.73
C SER A 596 -37.48 -31.65 -6.12
N LYS A 597 -37.89 -32.76 -5.50
CA LYS A 597 -37.04 -33.75 -4.82
C LYS A 597 -36.60 -34.86 -5.77
N ARG A 598 -35.53 -35.58 -5.43
CA ARG A 598 -35.52 -37.05 -5.58
C ARG A 598 -34.75 -37.73 -4.44
N GLN A 599 -35.30 -38.84 -3.97
CA GLN A 599 -34.73 -39.78 -3.00
C GLN A 599 -34.12 -40.98 -3.78
N LYS A 600 -33.60 -42.09 -3.24
CA LYS A 600 -33.45 -42.62 -1.87
C LYS A 600 -32.36 -43.72 -1.91
N ARG A 601 -31.72 -44.06 -0.78
CA ARG A 601 -31.68 -45.43 -0.19
C ARG A 601 -30.73 -45.53 1.03
N GLU A 602 -31.29 -45.96 2.15
CA GLU A 602 -30.60 -46.67 3.25
C GLU A 602 -30.26 -48.14 2.80
N ASN A 603 -29.48 -48.99 3.49
CA ASN A 603 -28.67 -48.91 4.74
C ASN A 603 -27.39 -49.80 4.53
N ASP A 604 -26.63 -50.40 5.47
CA ASP A 604 -26.72 -50.66 6.93
C ASP A 604 -25.31 -50.76 7.60
N SER A 605 -25.14 -51.57 8.67
CA SER A 605 -24.00 -51.54 9.63
C SER A 605 -23.28 -52.90 9.90
N ASP A 606 -22.01 -52.82 10.40
CA ASP A 606 -21.47 -53.45 11.64
C ASP A 606 -20.04 -54.09 11.70
N GLU A 607 -19.48 -54.05 12.93
CA GLU A 607 -18.35 -54.77 13.61
C GLU A 607 -16.87 -54.84 13.11
N ILE A 608 -16.02 -54.03 13.79
CA ILE A 608 -14.84 -54.38 14.65
C ILE A 608 -13.99 -55.66 14.37
N ARG A 609 -12.66 -55.51 14.20
CA ARG A 609 -11.60 -56.19 15.03
C ARG A 609 -10.15 -55.69 14.82
N GLU A 610 -9.28 -56.01 15.78
CA GLU A 610 -7.85 -55.69 15.85
C GLU A 610 -6.97 -56.87 15.35
N GLU A 611 -5.68 -56.63 15.05
CA GLU A 611 -4.65 -57.67 15.17
C GLU A 611 -3.24 -57.08 15.45
N ASN A 612 -2.35 -57.87 16.09
CA ASN A 612 -1.01 -57.48 16.53
C ASN A 612 0.05 -58.50 16.05
N VAL A 613 1.23 -58.06 15.62
CA VAL A 613 2.43 -58.91 15.45
C VAL A 613 3.68 -58.19 15.96
N ASN A 614 4.66 -58.94 16.48
CA ASN A 614 5.83 -58.47 17.24
C ASN A 614 7.10 -59.27 16.86
N HIS A 615 8.27 -58.83 17.39
CA HIS A 615 9.65 -59.34 17.24
C HIS A 615 10.40 -58.85 15.98
N GLY A 616 11.73 -58.70 16.02
CA GLY A 616 12.70 -59.00 17.08
C GLY A 616 14.03 -58.25 16.98
N SER A 617 14.94 -58.47 17.92
CA SER A 617 16.18 -57.70 18.11
C SER A 617 17.44 -58.30 17.47
N SER A 618 18.44 -57.45 17.21
CA SER A 618 19.83 -57.85 17.02
C SER A 618 20.78 -56.80 17.64
N GLN A 619 21.99 -57.20 18.00
CA GLN A 619 22.97 -56.38 18.73
C GLN A 619 23.84 -55.52 17.81
N GLY A 620 24.45 -54.47 18.36
CA GLY A 620 25.17 -53.45 17.59
C GLY A 620 26.68 -53.64 17.47
N SER A 621 27.25 -53.07 16.41
CA SER A 621 28.70 -52.98 16.14
C SER A 621 29.15 -51.58 15.64
N ILE A 622 28.23 -50.61 15.58
CA ILE A 622 28.41 -49.35 14.84
C ILE A 622 29.26 -48.32 15.61
N GLY A 623 29.29 -48.38 16.95
CA GLY A 623 29.82 -47.29 17.79
C GLY A 623 31.31 -46.98 17.65
N GLU A 624 32.16 -47.98 17.44
CA GLU A 624 33.62 -47.81 17.55
C GLU A 624 34.30 -47.30 16.26
N ASN A 625 33.73 -47.61 15.09
CA ASN A 625 34.32 -47.21 13.80
C ASN A 625 34.24 -45.70 13.60
N HIS A 626 33.09 -45.09 13.86
CA HIS A 626 32.91 -43.64 13.77
C HIS A 626 33.81 -42.87 14.75
N LEU A 627 34.17 -43.43 15.91
CA LEU A 627 35.03 -42.75 16.87
C LEU A 627 36.47 -42.59 16.33
N LYS A 628 37.00 -43.64 15.69
CA LYS A 628 38.32 -43.62 15.04
C LYS A 628 38.35 -42.68 13.83
N GLU A 629 37.27 -42.62 13.07
CA GLU A 629 37.10 -41.71 11.94
C GLU A 629 37.11 -40.23 12.41
N ILE A 630 36.40 -39.92 13.50
CA ILE A 630 36.40 -38.58 14.11
C ILE A 630 37.81 -38.16 14.58
N GLU A 631 38.61 -39.07 15.16
CA GLU A 631 39.99 -38.75 15.55
C GLU A 631 40.90 -38.51 14.35
N GLN A 632 40.78 -39.30 13.27
CA GLN A 632 41.53 -39.06 12.03
C GLN A 632 41.16 -37.72 11.37
N LEU A 633 39.88 -37.33 11.40
CA LEU A 633 39.43 -36.03 10.89
C LEU A 633 39.98 -34.87 11.76
N LYS A 634 39.99 -35.01 13.09
CA LYS A 634 40.60 -34.02 14.00
C LYS A 634 42.11 -33.87 13.79
N ALA A 635 42.82 -34.97 13.51
CA ALA A 635 44.25 -34.92 13.18
C ALA A 635 44.52 -34.16 11.86
N LYS A 636 43.74 -34.45 10.80
CA LYS A 636 43.83 -33.74 9.51
C LYS A 636 43.51 -32.24 9.63
N LEU A 637 42.49 -31.88 10.41
CA LEU A 637 42.14 -30.48 10.66
C LEU A 637 43.27 -29.73 11.38
N LYS A 638 43.89 -30.34 12.40
CA LYS A 638 45.00 -29.72 13.14
C LYS A 638 46.21 -29.43 12.25
N ALA A 639 46.53 -30.30 11.29
CA ALA A 639 47.59 -30.07 10.31
C ALA A 639 47.28 -28.85 9.42
N LYS A 640 46.06 -28.79 8.86
CA LYS A 640 45.63 -27.68 7.98
C LYS A 640 45.58 -26.32 8.69
N VAL A 641 45.33 -26.27 9.99
CA VAL A 641 45.37 -25.03 10.79
C VAL A 641 46.80 -24.46 10.90
N GLU A 642 47.81 -25.31 11.11
CA GLU A 642 49.20 -24.85 11.25
C GLU A 642 49.81 -24.47 9.88
N GLU A 643 49.43 -25.17 8.81
CA GLU A 643 49.74 -24.79 7.41
C GLU A 643 49.20 -23.38 7.07
N ASN A 644 47.96 -23.08 7.46
CA ASN A 644 47.33 -21.76 7.31
C ASN A 644 48.10 -20.65 8.06
N LYS A 645 48.71 -21.01 9.19
CA LYS A 645 49.49 -20.11 10.06
C LYS A 645 50.90 -19.85 9.52
N GLU A 646 51.49 -20.76 8.75
CA GLU A 646 52.66 -20.46 7.92
C GLU A 646 52.32 -19.58 6.73
N LEU A 647 51.22 -19.86 6.01
CA LEU A 647 50.79 -19.04 4.88
C LEU A 647 50.54 -17.58 5.29
N LYS A 648 49.88 -17.34 6.44
CA LYS A 648 49.70 -15.99 7.00
C LYS A 648 51.01 -15.30 7.41
N LYS A 649 52.07 -16.05 7.77
CA LYS A 649 53.42 -15.47 7.96
C LYS A 649 54.06 -15.08 6.62
N LYS A 650 53.90 -15.89 5.58
CA LYS A 650 54.42 -15.61 4.23
C LYS A 650 53.71 -14.40 3.59
N LEU A 651 52.39 -14.32 3.71
CA LEU A 651 51.61 -13.16 3.27
C LEU A 651 52.11 -11.87 3.93
N LYS A 652 52.24 -11.87 5.26
CA LYS A 652 52.75 -10.73 6.05
C LYS A 652 54.24 -10.41 5.88
N ALA A 653 54.97 -11.23 5.11
CA ALA A 653 56.31 -10.92 4.63
C ALA A 653 56.27 -10.26 3.24
N MET A 654 55.41 -10.73 2.33
CA MET A 654 55.20 -10.11 1.02
C MET A 654 54.53 -8.73 1.13
N GLU A 655 53.59 -8.54 2.07
CA GLU A 655 52.98 -7.23 2.41
C GLU A 655 54.01 -6.15 2.81
N ARG A 656 55.27 -6.52 3.08
CA ARG A 656 56.37 -5.59 3.44
C ARG A 656 57.37 -5.35 2.29
N GLY A 657 57.15 -5.96 1.13
CA GLY A 657 58.06 -5.95 -0.01
C GLY A 657 57.45 -5.42 -1.30
N VAL A 658 56.29 -4.78 -1.25
CA VAL A 658 55.61 -4.19 -2.42
C VAL A 658 55.65 -2.66 -2.36
N GLU A 659 56.84 -2.13 -2.56
CA GLU A 659 57.02 -0.90 -3.33
C GLU A 659 57.72 -1.30 -4.64
N GLU A 660 57.35 -0.69 -5.77
CA GLU A 660 57.92 -0.91 -7.11
C GLU A 660 57.83 -2.33 -7.73
N ASN A 661 56.66 -2.70 -8.27
CA ASN A 661 56.46 -3.13 -9.69
C ASN A 661 54.99 -3.50 -10.01
N GLU A 662 54.57 -3.37 -11.28
CA GLU A 662 53.16 -3.50 -11.72
C GLU A 662 52.70 -4.94 -12.03
N GLU A 663 53.59 -5.85 -12.45
CA GLU A 663 53.21 -7.15 -13.05
C GLU A 663 52.57 -8.23 -12.13
N PRO A 664 52.73 -8.28 -10.78
CA PRO A 664 52.18 -9.40 -10.00
C PRO A 664 50.66 -9.30 -9.70
N LYS A 665 49.96 -8.26 -10.20
CA LYS A 665 48.60 -7.92 -9.75
C LYS A 665 47.51 -8.95 -10.11
N GLU A 666 47.58 -9.59 -11.28
CA GLU A 666 46.57 -10.57 -11.69
C GLU A 666 46.68 -11.90 -10.92
N GLU A 667 47.91 -12.43 -10.74
CA GLU A 667 48.14 -13.61 -9.90
C GLU A 667 47.73 -13.35 -8.45
N LEU A 668 48.08 -12.18 -7.90
CA LEU A 668 47.69 -11.79 -6.54
C LEU A 668 46.16 -11.70 -6.39
N LYS A 669 45.44 -11.20 -7.40
CA LYS A 669 43.97 -11.14 -7.41
C LYS A 669 43.35 -12.53 -7.44
N ALA A 670 43.82 -13.42 -8.31
CA ALA A 670 43.35 -14.81 -8.37
C ALA A 670 43.58 -15.56 -7.04
N ILE A 671 44.75 -15.34 -6.41
CA ILE A 671 45.07 -15.88 -5.08
C ILE A 671 44.14 -15.31 -4.00
N VAL A 672 43.72 -14.05 -4.09
CA VAL A 672 42.73 -13.46 -3.16
C VAL A 672 41.34 -14.09 -3.33
N GLU A 673 40.86 -14.27 -4.57
CA GLU A 673 39.57 -14.93 -4.82
C GLU A 673 39.55 -16.39 -4.35
N GLU A 674 40.61 -17.17 -4.61
CA GLU A 674 40.74 -18.54 -4.08
C GLU A 674 40.76 -18.56 -2.53
N ASN A 675 41.41 -17.58 -1.89
CA ASN A 675 41.43 -17.47 -0.43
C ASN A 675 40.07 -17.12 0.19
N GLU A 676 39.23 -16.30 -0.46
CA GLU A 676 37.85 -16.06 0.02
C GLU A 676 36.97 -17.30 -0.16
N GLU A 677 37.08 -18.01 -1.29
CA GLU A 677 36.33 -19.24 -1.51
C GLU A 677 36.70 -20.34 -0.48
N LEU A 678 37.99 -20.43 -0.13
CA LEU A 678 38.49 -21.32 0.93
C LEU A 678 38.01 -20.91 2.34
N LYS A 679 37.81 -19.62 2.63
CA LYS A 679 37.25 -19.16 3.92
C LYS A 679 35.78 -19.56 4.07
N GLU A 680 34.94 -19.37 3.05
CA GLU A 680 33.53 -19.80 3.15
C GLU A 680 33.41 -21.34 3.19
N LYS A 681 34.26 -22.08 2.46
CA LYS A 681 34.36 -23.55 2.58
C LYS A 681 34.75 -24.00 4.00
N LEU A 682 35.67 -23.30 4.67
CA LEU A 682 36.05 -23.57 6.07
C LEU A 682 34.88 -23.29 7.04
N LYS A 683 34.26 -22.11 6.92
CA LYS A 683 33.11 -21.65 7.73
C LYS A 683 31.88 -22.55 7.59
N ALA A 684 31.67 -23.14 6.40
CA ALA A 684 30.67 -24.18 6.19
C ALA A 684 30.99 -25.47 6.98
N LYS A 685 32.26 -25.92 6.98
CA LYS A 685 32.69 -27.09 7.76
C LYS A 685 32.68 -26.87 9.28
N GLU A 686 32.95 -25.65 9.75
CA GLU A 686 32.79 -25.31 11.18
C GLU A 686 31.33 -25.44 11.63
N ARG A 687 30.37 -25.04 10.78
CA ARG A 687 28.92 -25.24 11.04
C ARG A 687 28.53 -26.72 11.06
N GLU A 688 29.05 -27.55 10.15
CA GLU A 688 28.82 -29.00 10.19
C GLU A 688 29.32 -29.62 11.50
N VAL A 689 30.52 -29.26 11.95
CA VAL A 689 31.10 -29.73 13.22
C VAL A 689 30.25 -29.29 14.41
N GLU A 690 29.77 -28.04 14.44
CA GLU A 690 28.91 -27.55 15.52
C GLU A 690 27.57 -28.30 15.59
N VAL A 691 27.00 -28.68 14.44
CA VAL A 691 25.79 -29.53 14.36
C VAL A 691 26.08 -30.96 14.85
N GLN A 692 27.23 -31.53 14.49
CA GLN A 692 27.65 -32.85 14.97
C GLN A 692 27.90 -32.88 16.48
N ASP A 693 28.56 -31.88 17.07
CA ASP A 693 28.75 -31.80 18.52
C ASP A 693 27.43 -31.59 19.28
N LYS A 694 26.45 -30.88 18.69
CA LYS A 694 25.07 -30.81 19.21
C LYS A 694 24.37 -32.17 19.18
N MET A 695 24.51 -32.95 18.10
CA MET A 695 24.02 -34.34 18.03
C MET A 695 24.68 -35.24 19.07
N ILE A 696 26.02 -35.24 19.15
CA ILE A 696 26.80 -36.03 20.12
C ILE A 696 26.41 -35.67 21.56
N THR A 697 26.20 -34.39 21.86
CA THR A 697 25.74 -33.92 23.17
C THR A 697 24.33 -34.43 23.50
N ASN A 698 23.42 -34.45 22.53
CA ASN A 698 22.06 -34.98 22.72
C ASN A 698 22.06 -36.52 22.86
N LEU A 699 22.89 -37.24 22.10
CA LEU A 699 23.08 -38.69 22.25
C LEU A 699 23.63 -39.04 23.64
N LYS A 700 24.65 -38.33 24.12
CA LYS A 700 25.19 -38.48 25.48
C LYS A 700 24.16 -38.14 26.57
N LYS A 701 23.31 -37.13 26.37
CA LYS A 701 22.17 -36.83 27.28
C LYS A 701 21.11 -37.94 27.28
N ASN A 702 20.84 -38.57 26.14
CA ASN A 702 19.87 -39.65 26.05
C ASN A 702 20.41 -40.98 26.60
N GLN A 703 21.72 -41.25 26.46
CA GLN A 703 22.38 -42.35 27.16
C GLN A 703 22.43 -42.16 28.69
N LYS A 704 22.48 -40.91 29.19
CA LYS A 704 22.32 -40.59 30.62
C LYS A 704 20.86 -40.54 31.12
N ARG A 705 19.89 -40.91 30.28
CA ARG A 705 18.45 -40.98 30.58
C ARG A 705 17.87 -42.38 30.38
N ARG A 706 18.74 -43.36 30.13
CA ARG A 706 18.50 -44.80 30.18
C ARG A 706 19.39 -45.39 31.26
#